data_AF-A0A4S2KX71-F1
#
_entry.id   AF-A0A4S2KX71-F1
#
_cell.length_a   1.000
_cell.length_b   1.000
_cell.length_c   1.000
_cell.angle_alpha   90.00
_cell.angle_beta   90.00
_cell.angle_gamma   90.00
#
_symmetry.space_group_name_H-M   'P 1'
#
loop_
_entity.id
_entity.type
_entity.pdbx_description
1 polymer ?
#
loop_
_entity_poly.entity_id
_entity_poly.type
_entity_poly.pdbx_seq_one_letter_code
_entity_poly.pdbx_strand_id
1 'polypeptide(L)'
;MATFPARPRGLESRVPALTRAQPAHVFGAHSSHRHASDDSGHWSSGDRSGSGSGLAVAAGRCALTGRKNQGTRGKFCQTLRVDMERLREKLSEYDQEHLLRFWEELVDEDRYHLANDIDELDLQEITGYFKRAVESSQRIGQSTLDAKLQPIDGTKRASAKTSTEKELDMYEERGLKEVAEGRVAVVLLAGGQGTRLGVTYPKGMYDVALPSHKTLFQLQAERILSLQNMAQQRYILTSEATHDATVEYLSKRNYFGLKEKNVKAFKQGMLPCFTFDGKIILDAKHRLSKAPDGNGGLYRALKNQGILDDMLQRGIRSIHAHSVDNILVKVADPIFIGYCLLSETDCGVKVIDKSSPSEAVGVTAELRHADGQLVYNAANICNHYFTIDFLKDVGYLYEKDLPLHVAKKKIPYVNDDGIRIIPNVPNGIKIEKFVFDVFPFAKNFAVWQGTREEEFSPLKNSSSAGQDCPSTARTDLLTLHKKWLLEAGARDVGDNVEISPLLSYAGENLCQIVNDRSFMGPQVLDKLTMSHVADKIIRILHECHPNKDDFENKTKDSSESKESRKKIEKEKLEKIKSDADKFFADTRCNYIASVEYASLNKMLALCNLEIGNEITAIHHLVEAHAVILRQHILHRYQKTHVRESVWNEPQIYGLRPTHVKFETKFTDNNEALKTKLLNLPKEWYMIQVTAQYESPTILRYKKRTSNVMHAVHITILPTGMSDIEPLCITVPRPATQVSYDICEEIQKLLDDYTSVLKTTYTNHKQYWMMRADQNNKMKIAINGLENVWLREWRVLFMADPIEDLEMVNEIHQMIDKLISDFKSPNEISKRCKWLLKKVSIGAGFLTREEIARAIKFLLPEHEKLANNIILSIYGKLPYIKNLENTKRQTLVLIIDEHMDYIAFEAMEIIKNHPTTRFPSLHVAYALFKEHEDTIVDGCKIIKAREDMGICVVNPSGDLDKMEKRMKLFMDFWLPQWKSCYNAQPGEEMSEALINRDILMYTGHGNGIEYLSGEDIERMRVKSTVLLFGCSSVKLLVIGGRYPPYGVSNQYLIACSPCLLGMLWEVTDADIDKMTTNFMSTWIPSSSKKSWAEVDMDSWSSGTLKFTKNGAKDKTKMYEPEMLRAVAKSKNSCSHYMTAAAIVVRGLPIKIV
;
A
#
# COMPACT_ATOMS: atom_id res chain seq x y z
N MET A 1 -45.63 22.91 -45.87
CA MET A 1 -45.10 23.97 -46.77
C MET A 1 -43.62 24.11 -46.44
N ALA A 2 -42.62 23.99 -47.31
CA ALA A 2 -42.48 23.63 -48.70
C ALA A 2 -40.99 23.21 -48.82
N THR A 3 -40.69 21.96 -49.16
CA THR A 3 -39.91 21.53 -50.36
C THR A 3 -38.49 22.10 -50.55
N PHE A 4 -37.46 21.23 -50.41
CA PHE A 4 -36.54 20.65 -51.45
C PHE A 4 -36.15 21.50 -52.70
N PRO A 5 -35.12 21.14 -53.56
CA PRO A 5 -34.12 20.04 -53.53
C PRO A 5 -32.71 20.27 -54.24
N ALA A 6 -31.87 19.22 -54.22
CA ALA A 6 -31.05 18.60 -55.33
C ALA A 6 -29.86 19.36 -56.02
N ARG A 7 -28.60 18.84 -55.98
CA ARG A 7 -27.88 17.84 -56.86
C ARG A 7 -26.85 18.52 -57.82
N PRO A 8 -26.01 17.84 -58.66
CA PRO A 8 -25.11 16.66 -58.52
C PRO A 8 -23.78 16.72 -59.38
N ARG A 9 -23.14 15.53 -59.60
CA ARG A 9 -22.14 15.08 -60.64
C ARG A 9 -20.66 15.12 -60.23
N GLY A 10 -19.76 14.19 -60.56
CA GLY A 10 -19.64 13.01 -61.46
C GLY A 10 -18.13 12.79 -61.71
N LEU A 11 -17.52 11.58 -61.77
CA LEU A 11 -17.24 10.70 -62.94
C LEU A 11 -16.33 9.54 -62.43
N GLU A 12 -16.63 8.25 -62.69
CA GLU A 12 -16.04 7.31 -63.71
C GLU A 12 -14.49 7.14 -63.66
N SER A 13 -13.87 5.94 -63.63
CA SER A 13 -13.96 4.84 -64.63
C SER A 13 -13.31 3.47 -64.23
N ARG A 14 -13.99 2.35 -64.59
CA ARG A 14 -13.58 1.06 -65.27
C ARG A 14 -12.47 0.09 -64.72
N VAL A 15 -12.88 -1.06 -64.12
CA VAL A 15 -12.97 -2.52 -64.57
C VAL A 15 -11.88 -3.11 -65.54
N PRO A 16 -11.56 -4.46 -65.68
CA PRO A 16 -11.92 -5.76 -64.99
C PRO A 16 -10.74 -6.72 -64.59
N ALA A 17 -10.89 -7.61 -63.59
CA ALA A 17 -11.12 -9.09 -63.59
C ALA A 17 -10.08 -10.04 -64.26
N LEU A 18 -9.66 -11.14 -63.56
CA LEU A 18 -9.78 -12.55 -64.00
C LEU A 18 -9.11 -13.61 -63.06
N THR A 19 -9.91 -14.63 -62.72
CA THR A 19 -9.67 -16.10 -62.57
C THR A 19 -8.81 -16.77 -61.47
N ARG A 20 -9.55 -17.51 -60.62
CA ARG A 20 -9.38 -18.88 -60.07
C ARG A 20 -8.19 -19.75 -60.54
N ALA A 21 -7.59 -20.50 -59.60
CA ALA A 21 -7.56 -21.98 -59.59
C ALA A 21 -6.95 -22.56 -58.27
N GLN A 22 -7.65 -23.51 -57.66
CA GLN A 22 -7.13 -24.61 -56.82
C GLN A 22 -6.45 -25.68 -57.74
N PRO A 23 -5.62 -26.66 -57.30
CA PRO A 23 -5.91 -27.58 -56.19
C PRO A 23 -4.73 -28.27 -55.41
N ALA A 24 -5.09 -28.82 -54.24
CA ALA A 24 -4.81 -30.16 -53.70
C ALA A 24 -3.41 -30.85 -53.65
N HIS A 25 -3.13 -31.34 -52.42
CA HIS A 25 -2.76 -32.72 -52.03
C HIS A 25 -1.29 -33.26 -52.01
N VAL A 26 -0.95 -33.81 -50.81
CA VAL A 26 -0.34 -35.14 -50.50
C VAL A 26 1.12 -35.24 -50.00
N PHE A 27 1.22 -35.81 -48.78
CA PHE A 27 2.20 -36.70 -48.11
C PHE A 27 3.70 -36.74 -48.46
N GLY A 28 4.52 -36.94 -47.41
CA GLY A 28 5.79 -37.65 -47.52
C GLY A 28 6.65 -37.59 -46.25
N ALA A 29 6.85 -38.74 -45.61
CA ALA A 29 7.64 -38.96 -44.39
C ALA A 29 9.12 -39.31 -44.69
N HIS A 30 9.86 -39.62 -43.60
CA HIS A 30 11.22 -40.21 -43.49
C HIS A 30 12.40 -39.22 -43.51
N SER A 31 13.52 -39.40 -42.79
CA SER A 31 13.96 -40.31 -41.72
C SER A 31 15.41 -39.96 -41.32
N SER A 32 15.71 -39.99 -40.02
CA SER A 32 16.87 -40.65 -39.38
C SER A 32 18.33 -40.35 -39.78
N HIS A 33 19.17 -40.04 -38.78
CA HIS A 33 20.54 -40.58 -38.48
C HIS A 33 21.04 -39.82 -37.22
N ARG A 34 21.22 -40.38 -36.01
CA ARG A 34 22.10 -41.43 -35.43
C ARG A 34 23.61 -41.10 -35.33
N HIS A 35 24.10 -41.32 -34.09
CA HIS A 35 25.46 -41.53 -33.54
C HIS A 35 26.29 -40.27 -33.20
N ALA A 36 26.66 -40.01 -31.93
CA ALA A 36 27.55 -40.75 -30.98
C ALA A 36 29.02 -40.71 -31.49
N SER A 37 30.07 -40.43 -30.72
CA SER A 37 30.41 -40.69 -29.30
C SER A 37 31.81 -40.08 -28.96
N ASP A 38 32.12 -39.96 -27.66
CA ASP A 38 33.45 -40.09 -26.97
C ASP A 38 34.62 -39.13 -27.34
N ASP A 39 35.63 -38.78 -26.53
CA ASP A 39 36.06 -39.05 -25.14
C ASP A 39 37.24 -38.06 -24.87
N SER A 40 37.37 -37.42 -23.70
CA SER A 40 38.43 -37.68 -22.68
C SER A 40 39.32 -36.46 -22.37
N GLY A 41 39.77 -36.32 -21.10
CA GLY A 41 41.11 -35.77 -20.80
C GLY A 41 41.29 -34.53 -19.90
N HIS A 42 41.04 -34.70 -18.59
CA HIS A 42 41.89 -34.30 -17.42
C HIS A 42 42.45 -32.86 -17.15
N TRP A 43 42.10 -32.38 -15.93
CA TRP A 43 42.85 -31.66 -14.88
C TRP A 43 43.64 -30.36 -15.19
N SER A 44 43.27 -29.25 -14.54
CA SER A 44 43.94 -28.75 -13.31
C SER A 44 43.59 -27.29 -12.96
N SER A 45 43.73 -27.01 -11.67
CA SER A 45 43.47 -25.80 -10.86
C SER A 45 43.99 -24.45 -11.36
N GLY A 46 43.29 -23.37 -11.00
CA GLY A 46 43.88 -22.02 -10.94
C GLY A 46 42.87 -20.91 -10.66
N ASP A 47 42.92 -20.35 -9.45
CA ASP A 47 42.30 -19.09 -9.05
C ASP A 47 42.59 -17.94 -10.04
N ARG A 48 41.58 -17.10 -10.33
CA ARG A 48 41.57 -15.66 -9.98
C ARG A 48 40.37 -14.92 -10.59
N SER A 49 39.92 -13.96 -9.79
CA SER A 49 39.00 -12.86 -10.04
C SER A 49 39.16 -12.14 -11.39
N GLY A 50 38.03 -11.77 -12.00
CA GLY A 50 37.99 -10.82 -13.10
C GLY A 50 36.58 -10.63 -13.67
N SER A 51 36.01 -9.45 -13.38
CA SER A 51 35.25 -8.57 -14.30
C SER A 51 34.31 -9.17 -15.36
N GLY A 52 33.06 -8.70 -15.33
CA GLY A 52 31.97 -9.16 -16.19
C GLY A 52 31.84 -8.52 -17.58
N SER A 53 30.57 -8.51 -18.01
CA SER A 53 29.97 -8.19 -19.32
C SER A 53 29.71 -9.45 -20.15
N GLY A 54 28.54 -9.69 -20.73
CA GLY A 54 27.38 -8.86 -21.01
C GLY A 54 26.81 -9.36 -22.33
N LEU A 55 25.48 -9.51 -22.45
CA LEU A 55 24.85 -9.71 -23.74
C LEU A 55 23.66 -8.77 -23.85
N ALA A 56 23.92 -7.72 -24.62
CA ALA A 56 23.00 -6.71 -25.07
C ALA A 56 22.10 -7.24 -26.19
N VAL A 57 20.92 -6.63 -26.35
CA VAL A 57 20.28 -6.51 -27.65
C VAL A 57 19.97 -5.03 -27.90
N ALA A 58 20.45 -4.58 -29.04
CA ALA A 58 20.59 -3.22 -29.50
C ALA A 58 19.39 -2.71 -30.32
N ALA A 59 19.23 -1.39 -30.36
CA ALA A 59 18.45 -0.68 -31.38
C ALA A 59 19.33 -0.36 -32.62
N GLY A 60 18.77 -0.53 -33.82
CA GLY A 60 19.39 -0.23 -35.13
C GLY A 60 19.59 1.27 -35.36
N ARG A 61 20.70 1.72 -35.98
CA ARG A 61 21.18 1.63 -37.38
C ARG A 61 20.50 2.59 -38.38
N CYS A 62 21.31 3.54 -38.85
CA CYS A 62 21.43 3.98 -40.25
C CYS A 62 22.83 4.64 -40.39
N ALA A 63 23.89 3.93 -40.80
CA ALA A 63 24.32 3.52 -42.15
C ALA A 63 24.80 4.70 -43.04
N LEU A 64 26.12 4.80 -43.24
CA LEU A 64 26.78 5.12 -44.52
C LEU A 64 28.29 4.77 -44.46
N THR A 65 28.62 3.67 -45.15
CA THR A 65 29.83 3.36 -45.94
C THR A 65 31.23 3.76 -45.44
N GLY A 66 32.09 2.76 -45.22
CA GLY A 66 33.52 2.95 -44.96
C GLY A 66 34.43 2.85 -46.17
N ARG A 67 35.68 3.31 -46.01
CA ARG A 67 36.92 2.58 -46.35
C ARG A 67 38.17 3.40 -45.97
N LYS A 68 39.04 2.75 -45.18
CA LYS A 68 40.52 2.78 -45.08
C LYS A 68 41.24 4.13 -45.16
N ASN A 69 41.96 4.50 -44.09
CA ASN A 69 43.43 4.45 -44.09
C ASN A 69 44.04 4.72 -42.71
N GLN A 70 45.18 4.06 -42.47
CA GLN A 70 46.05 4.20 -41.31
C GLN A 70 46.69 5.60 -41.25
N GLY A 71 46.95 6.09 -40.04
CA GLY A 71 47.92 7.15 -39.79
C GLY A 71 47.36 8.36 -39.05
N THR A 72 48.15 8.83 -38.08
CA THR A 72 48.03 10.07 -37.29
C THR A 72 47.08 10.06 -36.08
N ARG A 73 47.71 9.94 -34.89
CA ARG A 73 47.27 10.55 -33.64
C ARG A 73 47.05 12.05 -33.91
N GLY A 74 45.83 12.54 -33.72
CA GLY A 74 45.53 13.97 -33.73
C GLY A 74 44.04 14.29 -33.69
N LYS A 75 43.61 14.85 -32.55
CA LYS A 75 42.37 15.64 -32.30
C LYS A 75 41.05 14.87 -32.20
N PHE A 76 40.45 14.89 -31.01
CA PHE A 76 39.23 15.68 -30.71
C PHE A 76 38.96 15.67 -29.19
N CYS A 77 39.55 16.64 -28.48
CA CYS A 77 38.99 17.19 -27.25
C CYS A 77 38.73 18.66 -27.59
N GLN A 78 37.47 19.04 -27.78
CA GLN A 78 37.10 20.45 -27.84
C GLN A 78 37.15 20.98 -26.42
N THR A 79 38.29 21.57 -26.05
CA THR A 79 38.36 22.50 -24.93
C THR A 79 37.49 23.70 -25.28
N LEU A 80 36.37 23.89 -24.57
CA LEU A 80 35.64 25.15 -24.55
C LEU A 80 36.62 26.21 -24.04
N ARG A 81 37.22 26.99 -24.94
CA ARG A 81 37.96 28.20 -24.54
C ARG A 81 36.93 29.19 -24.00
N VAL A 82 36.92 29.36 -22.69
CA VAL A 82 36.14 30.41 -22.03
C VAL A 82 36.76 31.75 -22.38
N ASP A 83 35.97 32.63 -23.00
CA ASP A 83 36.40 33.94 -23.49
C ASP A 83 36.45 34.96 -22.34
N MET A 84 37.66 35.36 -21.94
CA MET A 84 37.91 36.35 -20.89
C MET A 84 37.36 37.73 -21.26
N GLU A 85 37.47 38.10 -22.55
CA GLU A 85 37.11 39.42 -23.04
C GLU A 85 35.59 39.62 -22.96
N ARG A 86 34.82 38.58 -23.28
CA ARG A 86 33.36 38.56 -23.04
C ARG A 86 33.01 38.80 -21.57
N LEU A 87 33.70 38.14 -20.64
CA LEU A 87 33.44 38.30 -19.20
C LEU A 87 33.87 39.68 -18.71
N ARG A 88 34.99 40.21 -19.21
CA ARG A 88 35.50 41.55 -18.89
C ARG A 88 34.53 42.62 -19.37
N GLU A 89 34.00 42.52 -20.59
CA GLU A 89 32.96 43.41 -21.12
C GLU A 89 31.68 43.37 -20.27
N LYS A 90 31.24 42.17 -19.87
CA LYS A 90 30.05 42.01 -18.99
C LYS A 90 30.27 42.65 -17.61
N LEU A 91 31.48 42.57 -17.06
CA LEU A 91 31.80 43.07 -15.72
C LEU A 91 32.09 44.58 -15.67
N SER A 92 32.63 45.15 -16.75
CA SER A 92 33.02 46.56 -16.82
C SER A 92 31.83 47.51 -16.76
N GLU A 93 30.70 47.12 -17.33
CA GLU A 93 29.43 47.87 -17.27
C GLU A 93 28.95 48.09 -15.81
N TYR A 94 29.36 47.22 -14.88
CA TYR A 94 28.92 47.22 -13.48
C TYR A 94 30.06 47.47 -12.47
N ASP A 95 31.25 47.87 -12.95
CA ASP A 95 32.43 48.15 -12.13
C ASP A 95 32.84 46.93 -11.26
N GLN A 96 32.88 45.74 -11.86
CA GLN A 96 33.24 44.47 -11.19
C GLN A 96 34.41 43.71 -11.86
N GLU A 97 35.25 44.36 -12.67
CA GLU A 97 36.32 43.66 -13.42
C GLU A 97 37.39 43.03 -12.51
N HIS A 98 37.49 43.47 -11.26
CA HIS A 98 38.42 42.93 -10.27
C HIS A 98 38.20 41.44 -9.98
N LEU A 99 37.02 40.89 -10.33
CA LEU A 99 36.74 39.45 -10.25
C LEU A 99 37.65 38.61 -11.16
N LEU A 100 38.19 39.19 -12.24
CA LEU A 100 39.09 38.52 -13.18
C LEU A 100 40.57 38.75 -12.88
N ARG A 101 40.94 39.39 -11.76
CA ARG A 101 42.33 39.81 -11.49
C ARG A 101 43.34 38.66 -11.47
N PHE A 102 42.91 37.44 -11.14
CA PHE A 102 43.75 36.25 -11.10
C PHE A 102 43.60 35.33 -12.32
N TRP A 103 42.83 35.73 -13.34
CA TRP A 103 42.43 34.86 -14.45
C TRP A 103 43.60 34.18 -15.18
N GLU A 104 44.70 34.92 -15.36
CA GLU A 104 45.92 34.41 -16.01
C GLU A 104 46.64 33.35 -15.17
N GLU A 105 46.44 33.35 -13.86
CA GLU A 105 47.01 32.37 -12.92
C GLU A 105 46.15 31.11 -12.77
N LEU A 106 44.91 31.13 -13.29
CA LEU A 106 43.98 30.01 -13.17
C LEU A 106 44.23 28.95 -14.24
N VAL A 107 44.05 27.69 -13.85
CA VAL A 107 43.96 26.56 -14.80
C VAL A 107 42.60 26.56 -15.51
N ASP A 108 42.49 25.84 -16.63
CA ASP A 108 41.27 25.86 -17.45
C ASP A 108 40.00 25.43 -16.69
N GLU A 109 40.11 24.50 -15.74
CA GLU A 109 39.01 24.07 -14.87
C GLU A 109 38.55 25.19 -13.91
N ASP A 110 39.51 25.89 -13.29
CA ASP A 110 39.26 27.03 -12.42
C ASP A 110 38.66 28.23 -13.19
N ARG A 111 39.11 28.48 -14.42
CA ARG A 111 38.54 29.49 -15.32
C ARG A 111 37.09 29.17 -15.65
N TYR A 112 36.79 27.90 -15.91
CA TYR A 112 35.42 27.45 -16.15
C TYR A 112 34.52 27.64 -14.92
N HIS A 113 35.02 27.31 -13.72
CA HIS A 113 34.28 27.54 -12.47
C HIS A 113 33.98 29.02 -12.23
N LEU A 114 34.99 29.90 -12.35
CA LEU A 114 34.81 31.33 -12.15
C LEU A 114 33.87 31.94 -13.20
N ALA A 115 33.97 31.51 -14.46
CA ALA A 115 33.10 31.97 -15.53
C ALA A 115 31.64 31.59 -15.30
N ASN A 116 31.37 30.35 -14.90
CA ASN A 116 30.02 29.94 -14.52
C ASN A 116 29.49 30.75 -13.33
N ASP A 117 30.33 30.95 -12.31
CA ASP A 117 29.99 31.76 -11.14
C ASP A 117 29.56 33.19 -11.54
N ILE A 118 30.21 33.80 -12.53
CA ILE A 118 29.91 35.14 -13.07
C ILE A 118 28.71 35.12 -14.04
N ASP A 119 28.57 34.09 -14.85
CA ASP A 119 27.48 33.96 -15.82
C ASP A 119 26.12 33.75 -15.12
N GLU A 120 26.11 33.06 -13.98
CA GLU A 120 24.93 32.89 -13.11
C GLU A 120 24.43 34.21 -12.49
N LEU A 121 25.27 35.25 -12.41
CA LEU A 121 24.89 36.53 -11.83
C LEU A 121 24.16 37.43 -12.85
N ASP A 122 22.98 37.89 -12.45
CA ASP A 122 22.36 39.09 -13.01
C ASP A 122 23.01 40.32 -12.35
N LEU A 123 24.08 40.82 -12.96
CA LEU A 123 24.89 41.92 -12.42
C LEU A 123 24.09 43.23 -12.29
N GLN A 124 23.10 43.44 -13.15
CA GLN A 124 22.21 44.60 -13.07
C GLN A 124 21.36 44.55 -11.81
N GLU A 125 20.71 43.41 -11.57
CA GLU A 125 19.91 43.20 -10.36
C GLU A 125 20.76 43.24 -9.10
N ILE A 126 21.91 42.55 -9.11
CA ILE A 126 22.79 42.36 -7.94
C ILE A 126 23.47 43.66 -7.50
N THR A 127 23.99 44.46 -8.42
CA THR A 127 24.55 45.78 -8.07
C THR A 127 23.45 46.77 -7.66
N GLY A 128 22.25 46.63 -8.22
CA GLY A 128 21.05 47.33 -7.77
C GLY A 128 20.65 46.96 -6.33
N TYR A 129 20.79 45.70 -5.93
CA TYR A 129 20.54 45.25 -4.55
C TYR A 129 21.48 45.93 -3.56
N PHE A 130 22.78 46.04 -3.89
CA PHE A 130 23.72 46.77 -3.04
C PHE A 130 23.31 48.23 -2.83
N LYS A 131 22.99 48.95 -3.92
CA LYS A 131 22.54 50.37 -3.84
C LYS A 131 21.30 50.52 -2.97
N ARG A 132 20.25 49.72 -3.23
CA ARG A 132 19.00 49.75 -2.45
C ARG A 132 19.20 49.37 -0.98
N ALA A 133 20.08 48.41 -0.69
CA ALA A 133 20.37 47.96 0.67
C ALA A 133 21.16 49.01 1.48
N VAL A 134 22.08 49.75 0.83
CA VAL A 134 22.77 50.88 1.45
C VAL A 134 21.80 52.04 1.70
N GLU A 135 20.93 52.36 0.74
CA GLU A 135 19.88 53.38 0.89
C GLU A 135 18.88 53.04 2.00
N SER A 136 18.42 51.78 2.08
CA SER A 136 17.51 51.33 3.15
C SER A 136 18.16 51.43 4.52
N SER A 137 19.43 51.02 4.65
CA SER A 137 20.19 51.11 5.89
C SER A 137 20.40 52.55 6.36
N GLN A 138 20.52 53.52 5.44
CA GLN A 138 20.65 54.95 5.77
C GLN A 138 19.31 55.56 6.23
N ARG A 139 18.19 55.17 5.61
CA ARG A 139 16.84 55.61 6.01
C ARG A 139 16.44 55.11 7.40
N ILE A 140 16.80 53.88 7.76
CA ILE A 140 16.53 53.29 9.08
C ILE A 140 17.34 53.98 10.19
N GLY A 141 18.53 54.51 9.89
CA GLY A 141 19.37 55.25 10.84
C GLY A 141 18.83 56.64 11.24
N GLN A 142 17.81 57.16 10.54
CA GLN A 142 17.11 58.40 10.92
C GLN A 142 15.86 58.04 11.74
N SER A 143 16.00 58.11 13.07
CA SER A 143 15.03 57.86 14.15
C SER A 143 13.55 58.28 13.92
N THR A 144 12.80 57.60 13.05
CA THR A 144 11.41 57.98 12.69
C THR A 144 10.42 56.81 12.60
N LEU A 145 10.85 55.54 12.67
CA LEU A 145 9.94 54.39 12.67
C LEU A 145 9.33 54.10 14.05
N ASP A 146 10.11 54.21 15.13
CA ASP A 146 9.66 53.85 16.49
C ASP A 146 8.48 54.71 16.96
N ALA A 147 8.42 55.98 16.53
CA ALA A 147 7.34 56.90 16.86
C ALA A 147 5.99 56.55 16.18
N LYS A 148 5.98 55.64 15.20
CA LYS A 148 4.78 55.21 14.45
C LYS A 148 4.31 53.80 14.81
N LEU A 149 5.04 53.08 15.67
CA LEU A 149 4.65 51.74 16.10
C LEU A 149 3.35 51.81 16.91
N GLN A 150 2.47 50.84 16.71
CA GLN A 150 1.24 50.63 17.45
C GLN A 150 1.12 49.16 17.83
N PRO A 151 0.50 48.81 18.98
CA PRO A 151 0.24 47.42 19.32
C PRO A 151 -0.70 46.78 18.30
N ILE A 152 -0.64 45.45 18.18
CA ILE A 152 -1.50 44.68 17.29
C ILE A 152 -2.96 44.85 17.75
N ASP A 153 -3.86 45.12 16.80
CA ASP A 153 -5.30 45.20 17.04
C ASP A 153 -5.82 43.90 17.68
N GLY A 154 -6.50 44.03 18.82
CA GLY A 154 -7.06 42.90 19.57
C GLY A 154 -8.09 42.09 18.78
N THR A 155 -8.75 42.69 17.78
CA THR A 155 -9.71 41.97 16.91
C THR A 155 -9.05 40.99 15.94
N LYS A 156 -7.74 41.15 15.69
CA LYS A 156 -6.95 40.30 14.78
C LYS A 156 -6.06 39.29 15.53
N ARG A 157 -6.20 39.23 16.86
CA ARG A 157 -5.38 38.42 17.75
C ARG A 157 -6.25 37.46 18.56
N ALA A 158 -5.99 36.17 18.42
CA ALA A 158 -6.49 35.15 19.34
C ALA A 158 -5.32 34.53 20.12
N SER A 159 -5.61 33.92 21.26
CA SER A 159 -4.59 33.26 22.09
C SER A 159 -5.07 31.91 22.60
N ALA A 160 -4.14 30.96 22.70
CA ALA A 160 -4.38 29.69 23.38
C ALA A 160 -4.84 29.89 24.84
N LYS A 161 -4.40 30.95 25.53
CA LYS A 161 -4.75 31.20 26.94
C LYS A 161 -6.15 31.82 27.12
N THR A 162 -6.62 32.60 26.15
CA THR A 162 -7.86 33.39 26.28
C THR A 162 -9.01 32.84 25.45
N SER A 163 -8.76 31.90 24.54
CA SER A 163 -9.79 31.19 23.80
C SER A 163 -10.49 30.18 24.70
N THR A 164 -11.79 29.99 24.49
CA THR A 164 -12.57 28.96 25.17
C THR A 164 -12.22 27.58 24.62
N GLU A 165 -12.44 26.52 25.41
CA GLU A 165 -12.22 25.13 24.99
C GLU A 165 -13.01 24.79 23.71
N LYS A 166 -14.26 25.26 23.62
CA LYS A 166 -15.10 25.11 22.42
C LYS A 166 -14.53 25.77 21.17
N GLU A 167 -13.88 26.93 21.30
CA GLU A 167 -13.22 27.59 20.18
C GLU A 167 -11.97 26.81 19.74
N LEU A 168 -11.18 26.33 20.70
CA LEU A 168 -9.99 25.51 20.42
C LEU A 168 -10.37 24.21 19.71
N ASP A 169 -11.41 23.51 20.17
CA ASP A 169 -11.94 22.30 19.53
C ASP A 169 -12.40 22.59 18.09
N MET A 170 -13.11 23.70 17.88
CA MET A 170 -13.59 24.11 16.56
C MET A 170 -12.43 24.43 15.61
N TYR A 171 -11.39 25.11 16.11
CA TYR A 171 -10.16 25.36 15.34
C TYR A 171 -9.45 24.04 15.01
N GLU A 172 -9.25 23.17 16.00
CA GLU A 172 -8.59 21.89 15.82
C GLU A 172 -9.32 21.01 14.80
N GLU A 173 -10.65 20.85 14.93
CA GLU A 173 -11.47 20.08 13.99
C GLU A 173 -11.36 20.63 12.56
N ARG A 174 -11.46 21.95 12.41
CA ARG A 174 -11.35 22.59 11.10
C ARG A 174 -9.97 22.42 10.49
N GLY A 175 -8.92 22.55 11.29
CA GLY A 175 -7.55 22.33 10.87
C GLY A 175 -7.32 20.89 10.44
N LEU A 176 -7.71 19.93 11.27
CA LEU A 176 -7.58 18.49 10.97
C LEU A 176 -8.33 18.10 9.70
N LYS A 177 -9.51 18.67 9.46
CA LYS A 177 -10.26 18.49 8.21
C LYS A 177 -9.48 18.99 6.99
N GLU A 178 -8.88 20.17 7.07
CA GLU A 178 -8.08 20.73 5.97
C GLU A 178 -6.86 19.84 5.66
N VAL A 179 -6.19 19.35 6.70
CA VAL A 179 -5.09 18.40 6.52
C VAL A 179 -5.65 17.10 5.89
N ALA A 180 -6.81 16.59 6.34
CA ALA A 180 -7.35 15.28 5.95
C ALA A 180 -7.73 15.22 4.48
N GLU A 181 -8.23 16.35 3.97
CA GLU A 181 -8.56 16.56 2.57
C GLU A 181 -7.30 16.81 1.70
N GLY A 182 -6.10 16.69 2.29
CA GLY A 182 -4.83 16.77 1.60
C GLY A 182 -4.46 18.17 1.12
N ARG A 183 -5.05 19.22 1.71
CA ARG A 183 -4.90 20.62 1.30
C ARG A 183 -3.89 21.41 2.12
N VAL A 184 -3.17 20.77 3.05
CA VAL A 184 -2.14 21.40 3.87
C VAL A 184 -0.75 21.00 3.39
N ALA A 185 0.14 21.98 3.30
CA ALA A 185 1.56 21.79 3.06
C ALA A 185 2.37 22.41 4.20
N VAL A 186 3.51 21.79 4.52
CA VAL A 186 4.52 22.37 5.41
C VAL A 186 5.69 22.85 4.58
N VAL A 187 6.21 24.03 4.89
CA VAL A 187 7.46 24.57 4.33
C VAL A 187 8.47 24.75 5.46
N LEU A 188 9.43 23.85 5.54
CA LEU A 188 10.49 23.89 6.54
C LEU A 188 11.66 24.79 6.10
N LEU A 189 11.97 25.83 6.87
CA LEU A 189 13.10 26.73 6.61
C LEU A 189 14.39 26.15 7.22
N ALA A 190 15.15 25.37 6.44
CA ALA A 190 16.36 24.67 6.90
C ALA A 190 17.67 25.16 6.24
N GLY A 191 17.68 26.35 5.62
CA GLY A 191 18.85 26.87 4.90
C GLY A 191 20.06 27.28 5.76
N GLY A 192 19.93 27.30 7.10
CA GLY A 192 20.99 27.71 8.02
C GLY A 192 21.96 26.58 8.40
N GLN A 193 23.27 26.84 8.33
CA GLN A 193 24.30 25.93 8.84
C GLN A 193 24.42 25.99 10.38
N GLY A 194 24.83 24.88 11.01
CA GLY A 194 25.00 24.74 12.47
C GLY A 194 26.29 25.36 13.04
N THR A 195 26.95 26.29 12.34
CA THR A 195 28.29 26.78 12.72
C THR A 195 28.36 27.45 14.09
N ARG A 196 27.31 28.19 14.50
CA ARG A 196 27.20 28.76 15.87
C ARG A 196 27.04 27.70 16.97
N LEU A 197 26.63 26.49 16.61
CA LEU A 197 26.54 25.34 17.51
C LEU A 197 27.84 24.53 17.56
N GLY A 198 28.87 24.93 16.79
CA GLY A 198 30.15 24.24 16.72
C GLY A 198 30.18 23.04 15.76
N VAL A 199 29.18 22.90 14.88
CA VAL A 199 29.07 21.77 13.93
C VAL A 199 29.07 22.24 12.48
N THR A 200 29.55 21.37 11.58
CA THR A 200 29.67 21.65 10.14
C THR A 200 28.46 21.21 9.32
N TYR A 201 27.53 20.46 9.93
CA TYR A 201 26.33 19.94 9.28
C TYR A 201 25.09 20.85 9.50
N PRO A 202 23.99 20.66 8.73
CA PRO A 202 22.75 21.42 8.89
C PRO A 202 22.12 21.30 10.29
N LYS A 203 21.52 22.38 10.81
CA LYS A 203 20.91 22.37 12.16
C LYS A 203 19.86 21.29 12.37
N GLY A 204 19.12 20.90 11.33
CA GLY A 204 18.10 19.85 11.45
C GLY A 204 18.66 18.48 11.84
N MET A 205 19.96 18.23 11.58
CA MET A 205 20.66 16.99 11.95
C MET A 205 21.18 17.00 13.40
N TYR A 206 20.97 18.08 14.14
CA TYR A 206 21.50 18.21 15.50
C TYR A 206 20.77 17.30 16.48
N ASP A 207 21.54 16.51 17.24
CA ASP A 207 21.08 15.73 18.40
C ASP A 207 21.32 16.54 19.68
N VAL A 208 20.25 16.88 20.40
CA VAL A 208 20.32 17.61 21.67
C VAL A 208 20.54 16.69 22.88
N ALA A 209 20.83 15.41 22.63
CA ALA A 209 20.99 14.33 23.60
C ALA A 209 19.70 14.06 24.40
N LEU A 210 18.57 14.01 23.69
CA LEU A 210 17.34 13.42 24.25
C LEU A 210 17.57 11.93 24.57
N PRO A 211 16.80 11.33 25.49
CA PRO A 211 16.85 9.88 25.74
C PRO A 211 16.76 9.02 24.47
N SER A 212 16.03 9.47 23.44
CA SER A 212 15.92 8.79 22.14
C SER A 212 17.04 9.10 21.13
N HIS A 213 17.88 10.10 21.39
CA HIS A 213 18.88 10.65 20.45
C HIS A 213 18.29 11.11 19.10
N LYS A 214 16.99 11.41 19.06
CA LYS A 214 16.34 11.91 17.83
C LYS A 214 16.83 13.31 17.48
N THR A 215 17.06 13.52 16.19
CA THR A 215 17.40 14.84 15.64
C THR A 215 16.15 15.70 15.44
N LEU A 216 16.34 17.01 15.26
CA LEU A 216 15.23 17.93 14.97
C LEU A 216 14.43 17.52 13.71
N PHE A 217 15.11 17.05 12.66
CA PHE A 217 14.44 16.53 11.47
C PHE A 217 13.56 15.32 11.78
N GLN A 218 14.04 14.39 12.62
CA GLN A 218 13.27 13.21 12.96
C GLN A 218 12.04 13.57 13.80
N LEU A 219 12.18 14.42 14.83
CA LEU A 219 11.07 14.87 15.66
C LEU A 219 9.98 15.56 14.82
N GLN A 220 10.38 16.45 13.91
CA GLN A 220 9.44 17.13 13.01
C GLN A 220 8.79 16.16 12.01
N ALA A 221 9.55 15.21 11.46
CA ALA A 221 9.01 14.19 10.56
C ALA A 221 7.96 13.31 11.24
N GLU A 222 8.22 12.90 12.48
CA GLU A 222 7.34 12.10 13.34
C GLU A 222 6.07 12.87 13.74
N ARG A 223 6.16 14.18 14.04
CA ARG A 223 4.98 15.04 14.29
C ARG A 223 4.04 15.07 13.10
N ILE A 224 4.58 15.27 11.90
CA ILE A 224 3.75 15.24 10.69
C ILE A 224 3.28 13.80 10.40
N LEU A 225 4.01 12.73 10.77
CA LEU A 225 3.50 11.36 10.65
C LEU A 225 2.30 11.11 11.55
N SER A 226 2.35 11.64 12.78
CA SER A 226 1.23 11.62 13.70
C SER A 226 0.02 12.29 13.07
N LEU A 227 0.22 13.51 12.55
CA LEU A 227 -0.81 14.21 11.79
C LEU A 227 -1.18 13.52 10.47
N GLN A 228 -0.34 12.68 9.86
CA GLN A 228 -0.66 11.90 8.64
C GLN A 228 -1.46 10.65 8.88
N ASN A 229 -1.28 10.03 10.04
CA ASN A 229 -2.26 9.08 10.54
C ASN A 229 -3.61 9.78 10.77
N MET A 230 -3.60 11.11 10.87
CA MET A 230 -4.79 11.94 10.88
C MET A 230 -5.12 12.53 9.47
N ALA A 231 -4.14 12.75 8.52
CA ALA A 231 -4.25 13.68 7.36
C ALA A 231 -2.94 14.15 6.55
N GLN A 232 -2.91 14.43 5.21
CA GLN A 232 -1.71 14.39 4.27
C GLN A 232 -0.93 15.69 3.75
N GLN A 233 0.33 15.50 3.23
CA GLN A 233 1.28 16.30 2.32
C GLN A 233 2.40 17.31 2.85
N ARG A 234 3.56 17.52 2.13
CA ARG A 234 4.81 18.24 2.64
C ARG A 234 5.86 18.81 1.61
N TYR A 235 6.69 19.80 2.06
CA TYR A 235 7.86 20.40 1.37
C TYR A 235 9.02 20.82 2.34
N ILE A 236 10.29 20.85 1.88
CA ILE A 236 11.48 21.24 2.67
C ILE A 236 12.35 22.26 1.90
N LEU A 237 12.59 23.44 2.45
CA LEU A 237 13.53 24.44 1.91
C LEU A 237 14.94 24.23 2.51
N THR A 238 15.96 24.18 1.65
CA THR A 238 17.38 24.03 1.97
C THR A 238 18.21 25.17 1.36
N SER A 239 19.50 25.24 1.65
CA SER A 239 20.47 26.11 0.96
C SER A 239 21.49 25.26 0.20
N GLU A 240 22.24 25.86 -0.73
CA GLU A 240 23.30 25.15 -1.46
C GLU A 240 24.24 24.40 -0.52
N ALA A 241 24.67 25.04 0.56
CA ALA A 241 25.60 24.47 1.53
C ALA A 241 24.99 23.42 2.49
N THR A 242 23.68 23.14 2.38
CA THR A 242 22.96 22.19 3.23
C THR A 242 22.16 21.14 2.45
N HIS A 243 21.94 21.35 1.16
CA HIS A 243 21.03 20.53 0.34
C HIS A 243 21.46 19.07 0.26
N ASP A 244 22.67 18.81 -0.23
CA ASP A 244 23.14 17.45 -0.51
C ASP A 244 23.20 16.63 0.79
N ALA A 245 23.75 17.21 1.85
CA ALA A 245 23.79 16.59 3.18
C ALA A 245 22.39 16.28 3.74
N THR A 246 21.41 17.17 3.51
CA THR A 246 20.04 16.97 3.97
C THR A 246 19.34 15.86 3.18
N VAL A 247 19.45 15.86 1.84
CA VAL A 247 18.85 14.83 0.97
C VAL A 247 19.48 13.47 1.23
N GLU A 248 20.80 13.40 1.37
CA GLU A 248 21.51 12.17 1.70
C GLU A 248 21.09 11.61 3.07
N TYR A 249 20.97 12.49 4.08
CA TYR A 249 20.54 12.10 5.42
C TYR A 249 19.11 11.57 5.44
N LEU A 250 18.19 12.24 4.74
CA LEU A 250 16.80 11.79 4.58
C LEU A 250 16.72 10.42 3.88
N SER A 251 17.44 10.26 2.77
CA SER A 251 17.47 9.00 2.00
C SER A 251 18.02 7.84 2.84
N LYS A 252 19.16 8.03 3.52
CA LYS A 252 19.78 7.03 4.42
C LYS A 252 18.87 6.58 5.56
N ARG A 253 17.90 7.41 5.95
CA ARG A 253 16.93 7.14 7.02
C ARG A 253 15.55 6.76 6.50
N ASN A 254 15.42 6.42 5.21
CA ASN A 254 14.14 6.10 4.55
C ASN A 254 13.08 7.18 4.79
N TYR A 255 13.52 8.45 4.72
CA TYR A 255 12.74 9.64 5.01
C TYR A 255 11.98 9.56 6.34
N PHE A 256 12.50 8.85 7.35
CA PHE A 256 11.85 8.62 8.65
C PHE A 256 10.45 8.00 8.57
N GLY A 257 10.14 7.22 7.52
CA GLY A 257 8.84 6.60 7.31
C GLY A 257 7.89 7.37 6.37
N LEU A 258 8.35 8.49 5.81
CA LEU A 258 7.59 9.28 4.83
C LEU A 258 7.67 8.71 3.43
N LYS A 259 6.63 8.94 2.63
CA LYS A 259 6.69 8.69 1.18
C LYS A 259 7.59 9.73 0.53
N GLU A 260 8.69 9.29 -0.07
CA GLU A 260 9.66 10.13 -0.81
C GLU A 260 8.98 11.13 -1.77
N LYS A 261 7.97 10.68 -2.54
CA LYS A 261 7.22 11.54 -3.48
C LYS A 261 6.48 12.74 -2.84
N ASN A 262 6.37 12.75 -1.52
CA ASN A 262 5.72 13.79 -0.72
C ASN A 262 6.74 14.61 0.10
N VAL A 263 8.04 14.47 -0.16
CA VAL A 263 9.09 15.28 0.45
C VAL A 263 9.93 15.88 -0.68
N LYS A 264 9.78 17.18 -0.90
CA LYS A 264 10.58 17.91 -1.90
C LYS A 264 11.59 18.81 -1.22
N ALA A 265 12.87 18.54 -1.41
CA ALA A 265 13.95 19.47 -1.06
C ALA A 265 14.17 20.46 -2.20
N PHE A 266 14.17 21.75 -1.90
CA PHE A 266 14.42 22.81 -2.88
C PHE A 266 15.41 23.83 -2.30
N LYS A 267 16.19 24.50 -3.14
CA LYS A 267 17.30 25.38 -2.71
C LYS A 267 16.85 26.84 -2.67
N GLN A 268 17.17 27.60 -1.63
CA GLN A 268 17.06 29.07 -1.68
C GLN A 268 18.18 29.66 -2.55
N GLY A 269 18.00 30.91 -2.98
CA GLY A 269 18.99 31.62 -3.78
C GLY A 269 20.26 31.94 -3.00
N MET A 270 21.29 32.33 -3.73
CA MET A 270 22.55 32.81 -3.17
C MET A 270 22.81 34.20 -3.71
N LEU A 271 23.23 35.11 -2.85
CA LEU A 271 23.68 36.45 -3.20
C LEU A 271 25.20 36.58 -2.97
N PRO A 272 25.92 37.30 -3.84
CA PRO A 272 27.31 37.61 -3.57
C PRO A 272 27.44 38.49 -2.33
N CYS A 273 28.55 38.30 -1.62
CA CYS A 273 28.99 39.18 -0.55
C CYS A 273 29.67 40.40 -1.16
N PHE A 274 29.42 41.57 -0.56
CA PHE A 274 29.99 42.83 -1.04
C PHE A 274 30.96 43.41 -0.03
N THR A 275 31.99 44.09 -0.51
CA THR A 275 32.74 45.06 0.29
C THR A 275 31.85 46.27 0.62
N PHE A 276 32.30 47.16 1.50
CA PHE A 276 31.52 48.35 1.87
C PHE A 276 31.36 49.38 0.74
N ASP A 277 32.21 49.32 -0.29
CA ASP A 277 32.19 50.13 -1.51
C ASP A 277 31.45 49.44 -2.68
N GLY A 278 30.88 48.25 -2.47
CA GLY A 278 30.00 47.61 -3.46
C GLY A 278 30.69 46.68 -4.45
N LYS A 279 31.91 46.23 -4.16
CA LYS A 279 32.64 45.23 -4.94
C LYS A 279 32.28 43.81 -4.47
N ILE A 280 32.00 42.91 -5.40
CA ILE A 280 31.77 41.49 -5.09
C ILE A 280 33.08 40.87 -4.55
N ILE A 281 32.99 40.14 -3.45
CA ILE A 281 34.15 39.55 -2.78
C ILE A 281 34.48 38.19 -3.42
N LEU A 282 35.76 37.92 -3.71
CA LEU A 282 36.28 36.59 -4.03
C LEU A 282 36.65 35.83 -2.75
N ASP A 283 36.15 34.61 -2.56
CA ASP A 283 36.56 33.72 -1.45
C ASP A 283 37.84 32.93 -1.78
N ALA A 284 38.07 32.67 -3.07
CA ALA A 284 39.30 32.12 -3.63
C ALA A 284 39.55 32.74 -5.02
N LYS A 285 40.73 32.53 -5.60
CA LYS A 285 41.10 33.11 -6.92
C LYS A 285 40.09 32.79 -8.03
N HIS A 286 39.46 31.62 -7.96
CA HIS A 286 38.49 31.11 -8.94
C HIS A 286 37.04 31.05 -8.43
N ARG A 287 36.71 31.63 -7.26
CA ARG A 287 35.38 31.45 -6.63
C ARG A 287 34.86 32.71 -5.94
N LEU A 288 33.62 33.07 -6.25
CA LEU A 288 32.92 34.18 -5.62
C LEU A 288 32.50 33.83 -4.19
N SER A 289 32.57 34.80 -3.29
CA SER A 289 32.03 34.67 -1.93
C SER A 289 30.52 34.87 -1.99
N LYS A 290 29.76 33.77 -1.93
CA LYS A 290 28.30 33.76 -1.96
C LYS A 290 27.73 33.44 -0.57
N ALA A 291 26.56 33.98 -0.23
CA ALA A 291 25.81 33.67 0.98
C ALA A 291 24.31 33.50 0.65
N PRO A 292 23.56 32.73 1.45
CA PRO A 292 22.11 32.71 1.37
C PRO A 292 21.47 34.10 1.30
N ASP A 293 20.44 34.23 0.48
CA ASP A 293 19.66 35.47 0.29
C ASP A 293 18.65 35.78 1.40
N GLY A 294 18.81 35.15 2.58
CA GLY A 294 17.91 35.24 3.73
C GLY A 294 16.71 34.30 3.64
N ASN A 295 15.94 34.16 4.74
CA ASN A 295 14.76 33.28 4.75
C ASN A 295 13.60 33.83 3.89
N GLY A 296 13.61 35.12 3.56
CA GLY A 296 12.69 35.74 2.59
C GLY A 296 13.02 35.39 1.14
N GLY A 297 14.19 34.80 0.86
CA GLY A 297 14.49 34.17 -0.44
C GLY A 297 13.55 33.00 -0.78
N LEU A 298 12.78 32.53 0.21
CA LEU A 298 11.72 31.54 0.07
C LEU A 298 10.83 31.81 -1.15
N TYR A 299 10.31 33.02 -1.32
CA TYR A 299 9.29 33.30 -2.34
C TYR A 299 9.84 33.16 -3.76
N ARG A 300 11.07 33.65 -3.98
CA ARG A 300 11.80 33.45 -5.24
C ARG A 300 12.08 31.97 -5.49
N ALA A 301 12.49 31.24 -4.47
CA ALA A 301 12.76 29.81 -4.56
C ALA A 301 11.50 28.98 -4.89
N LEU A 302 10.37 29.30 -4.24
CA LEU A 302 9.08 28.65 -4.47
C LEU A 302 8.61 28.80 -5.93
N LYS A 303 8.79 30.00 -6.50
CA LYS A 303 8.48 30.29 -7.90
C LYS A 303 9.46 29.62 -8.85
N ASN A 304 10.76 29.89 -8.72
CA ASN A 304 11.75 29.51 -9.71
C ASN A 304 11.97 27.99 -9.80
N GLN A 305 11.68 27.25 -8.72
CA GLN A 305 11.80 25.78 -8.70
C GLN A 305 10.46 25.05 -8.89
N GLY A 306 9.41 25.77 -9.34
CA GLY A 306 8.10 25.17 -9.67
C GLY A 306 7.38 24.57 -8.45
N ILE A 307 7.71 25.02 -7.24
CA ILE A 307 7.07 24.51 -6.01
C ILE A 307 5.63 25.06 -5.89
N LEU A 308 5.40 26.32 -6.27
CA LEU A 308 4.04 26.89 -6.34
C LEU A 308 3.15 26.11 -7.32
N ASP A 309 3.68 25.75 -8.49
CA ASP A 309 2.94 25.00 -9.50
C ASP A 309 2.61 23.57 -9.02
N ASP A 310 3.54 22.92 -8.33
CA ASP A 310 3.29 21.60 -7.73
C ASP A 310 2.26 21.67 -6.60
N MET A 311 2.30 22.72 -5.75
CA MET A 311 1.29 22.94 -4.71
C MET A 311 -0.11 23.11 -5.33
N LEU A 312 -0.22 23.90 -6.39
CA LEU A 312 -1.46 24.08 -7.14
C LEU A 312 -1.96 22.76 -7.77
N GLN A 313 -1.06 22.01 -8.42
CA GLN A 313 -1.40 20.71 -9.03
C GLN A 313 -1.91 19.70 -7.99
N ARG A 314 -1.41 19.78 -6.75
CA ARG A 314 -1.80 18.90 -5.64
C ARG A 314 -3.03 19.38 -4.88
N GLY A 315 -3.61 20.52 -5.24
CA GLY A 315 -4.77 21.10 -4.56
C GLY A 315 -4.45 21.66 -3.17
N ILE A 316 -3.18 22.03 -2.91
CA ILE A 316 -2.78 22.66 -1.65
C ILE A 316 -3.41 24.05 -1.55
N ARG A 317 -4.03 24.33 -0.41
CA ARG A 317 -4.60 25.63 -0.08
C ARG A 317 -3.83 26.32 1.04
N SER A 318 -3.49 25.57 2.09
CA SER A 318 -2.94 26.09 3.35
C SER A 318 -1.48 25.68 3.50
N ILE A 319 -0.61 26.64 3.76
CA ILE A 319 0.83 26.43 3.90
C ILE A 319 1.28 26.87 5.30
N HIS A 320 1.89 25.96 6.06
CA HIS A 320 2.51 26.26 7.34
C HIS A 320 4.03 26.32 7.17
N ALA A 321 4.60 27.53 7.29
CA ALA A 321 6.03 27.78 7.15
C ALA A 321 6.70 28.03 8.50
N HIS A 322 7.74 27.28 8.85
CA HIS A 322 8.43 27.44 10.14
C HIS A 322 9.94 27.21 10.10
N SER A 323 10.64 27.76 11.10
CA SER A 323 12.09 27.53 11.31
C SER A 323 12.40 26.09 11.77
N VAL A 324 13.52 25.54 11.31
CA VAL A 324 13.99 24.20 11.71
C VAL A 324 14.47 24.12 13.16
N ASP A 325 14.88 25.23 13.76
CA ASP A 325 15.61 25.23 15.03
C ASP A 325 14.75 25.27 16.30
N ASN A 326 13.42 25.25 16.19
CA ASN A 326 12.53 25.16 17.32
C ASN A 326 12.17 23.69 17.63
N ILE A 327 12.60 23.17 18.79
CA ILE A 327 12.34 21.77 19.17
C ILE A 327 10.87 21.52 19.55
N LEU A 328 10.16 22.56 20.01
CA LEU A 328 8.75 22.48 20.44
C LEU A 328 7.75 22.76 19.32
N VAL A 329 8.20 22.99 18.08
CA VAL A 329 7.31 23.37 16.99
C VAL A 329 6.19 22.35 16.76
N LYS A 330 4.93 22.78 16.92
CA LYS A 330 3.73 22.04 16.50
C LYS A 330 3.64 22.09 14.97
N VAL A 331 4.29 21.15 14.30
CA VAL A 331 4.37 21.12 12.84
C VAL A 331 2.98 20.85 12.26
N ALA A 332 2.50 21.73 11.37
CA ALA A 332 1.15 21.72 10.81
C ALA A 332 0.06 21.74 11.90
N ASP A 333 0.26 22.58 12.92
CA ASP A 333 -0.65 22.77 14.04
C ASP A 333 -2.11 22.97 13.57
N PRO A 334 -3.02 22.01 13.83
CA PRO A 334 -4.40 22.11 13.41
C PRO A 334 -5.14 23.29 14.04
N ILE A 335 -4.83 23.66 15.29
CA ILE A 335 -5.48 24.81 15.95
C ILE A 335 -5.12 26.10 15.21
N PHE A 336 -3.83 26.33 14.98
CA PHE A 336 -3.40 27.53 14.25
C PHE A 336 -3.94 27.59 12.81
N ILE A 337 -3.92 26.46 12.10
CA ILE A 337 -4.47 26.38 10.74
C ILE A 337 -5.98 26.63 10.75
N GLY A 338 -6.71 26.02 11.67
CA GLY A 338 -8.16 26.17 11.81
C GLY A 338 -8.56 27.60 12.15
N TYR A 339 -7.85 28.24 13.08
CA TYR A 339 -8.03 29.66 13.39
C TYR A 339 -7.85 30.53 12.14
N CYS A 340 -6.79 30.30 11.35
CA CYS A 340 -6.57 31.05 10.11
C CYS A 340 -7.67 30.80 9.07
N LEU A 341 -8.16 29.56 8.95
CA LEU A 341 -9.24 29.20 8.03
C LEU A 341 -10.57 29.84 8.40
N LEU A 342 -10.94 29.85 9.68
CA LEU A 342 -12.19 30.43 10.15
C LEU A 342 -12.17 31.96 10.18
N SER A 343 -10.98 32.56 10.30
CA SER A 343 -10.80 34.01 10.24
C SER A 343 -10.60 34.53 8.80
N GLU A 344 -10.72 33.67 7.79
CA GLU A 344 -10.49 33.98 6.36
C GLU A 344 -9.13 34.66 6.12
N THR A 345 -8.12 34.21 6.86
CA THR A 345 -6.75 34.74 6.85
C THR A 345 -6.03 34.30 5.58
N ASP A 346 -5.33 35.23 4.92
CA ASP A 346 -4.43 34.92 3.80
C ASP A 346 -2.96 34.83 4.23
N CYS A 347 -2.59 35.55 5.30
CA CYS A 347 -1.29 35.50 5.96
C CYS A 347 -1.45 35.56 7.48
N GLY A 348 -1.02 34.52 8.19
CA GLY A 348 -1.07 34.42 9.65
C GLY A 348 0.32 34.32 10.27
N VAL A 349 0.50 34.81 11.49
CA VAL A 349 1.73 34.64 12.27
C VAL A 349 1.42 34.09 13.65
N LYS A 350 2.26 33.16 14.11
CA LYS A 350 2.26 32.68 15.47
C LYS A 350 3.30 33.43 16.30
N VAL A 351 2.89 33.85 17.49
CA VAL A 351 3.71 34.61 18.44
C VAL A 351 3.63 34.01 19.84
N ILE A 352 4.57 34.39 20.70
CA ILE A 352 4.55 34.11 22.14
C ILE A 352 4.74 35.39 22.94
N ASP A 353 4.53 35.33 24.25
CA ASP A 353 4.88 36.45 25.13
C ASP A 353 6.39 36.66 25.19
N LYS A 354 6.80 37.91 24.93
CA LYS A 354 8.17 38.36 25.10
C LYS A 354 8.55 38.34 26.58
N SER A 355 9.62 37.64 26.95
CA SER A 355 10.02 37.46 28.36
C SER A 355 10.81 38.65 28.91
N SER A 356 11.51 39.40 28.05
CA SER A 356 12.25 40.61 28.45
C SER A 356 12.38 41.61 27.29
N PRO A 357 12.56 42.92 27.55
CA PRO A 357 12.83 43.91 26.51
C PRO A 357 14.01 43.56 25.60
N SER A 358 15.05 42.93 26.16
CA SER A 358 16.30 42.56 25.49
C SER A 358 16.26 41.19 24.79
N GLU A 359 15.15 40.44 24.89
CA GLU A 359 15.01 39.17 24.18
C GLU A 359 15.14 39.38 22.67
N ALA A 360 16.02 38.60 22.03
CA ALA A 360 16.37 38.70 20.61
C ALA A 360 15.31 38.05 19.69
N VAL A 361 14.07 38.51 19.83
CA VAL A 361 12.89 38.13 19.04
C VAL A 361 12.30 39.39 18.38
N GLY A 362 11.57 39.24 17.26
CA GLY A 362 11.33 40.26 16.22
C GLY A 362 10.61 41.58 16.55
N VAL A 363 10.61 42.04 17.80
CA VAL A 363 10.07 43.33 18.26
C VAL A 363 10.86 43.80 19.48
N THR A 364 11.58 44.92 19.42
CA THR A 364 12.32 45.51 20.56
C THR A 364 11.47 46.58 21.24
N ALA A 365 11.17 46.44 22.54
CA ALA A 365 10.35 47.41 23.25
C ALA A 365 10.60 47.41 24.77
N GLU A 366 10.71 48.61 25.34
CA GLU A 366 10.84 48.83 26.79
C GLU A 366 9.55 49.34 27.45
N LEU A 367 8.56 49.76 26.65
CA LEU A 367 7.29 50.33 27.11
C LEU A 367 6.40 49.26 27.75
N ARG A 368 5.81 49.55 28.92
CA ARG A 368 4.91 48.65 29.67
C ARG A 368 3.52 49.25 29.89
N HIS A 369 2.50 48.40 29.91
CA HIS A 369 1.15 48.74 30.40
C HIS A 369 1.14 48.90 31.93
N ALA A 370 0.04 49.44 32.47
CA ALA A 370 -0.14 49.65 33.91
C ALA A 370 -0.15 48.33 34.72
N ASP A 371 -0.42 47.20 34.07
CA ASP A 371 -0.37 45.85 34.64
C ASP A 371 1.04 45.21 34.63
N GLY A 372 2.04 45.94 34.12
CA GLY A 372 3.43 45.50 34.04
C GLY A 372 3.79 44.70 32.77
N GLN A 373 2.84 44.38 31.88
CA GLN A 373 3.13 43.70 30.61
C GLN A 373 3.80 44.63 29.60
N LEU A 374 4.63 44.08 28.70
CA LEU A 374 5.21 44.88 27.61
C LEU A 374 4.12 45.26 26.61
N VAL A 375 4.09 46.54 26.19
CA VAL A 375 3.12 47.04 25.20
C VAL A 375 3.30 46.33 23.86
N TYR A 376 4.55 46.01 23.51
CA TYR A 376 4.87 45.19 22.35
C TYR A 376 5.37 43.82 22.81
N ASN A 377 4.42 42.96 23.17
CA ASN A 377 4.68 41.62 23.73
C ASN A 377 4.66 40.48 22.72
N ALA A 378 4.23 40.72 21.47
CA ALA A 378 4.07 39.68 20.45
C ALA A 378 5.42 39.29 19.81
N ALA A 379 6.13 38.34 20.43
CA ALA A 379 7.41 37.86 19.94
C ALA A 379 7.21 36.91 18.75
N ASN A 380 7.71 37.29 17.57
CA ASN A 380 7.69 36.43 16.38
C ASN A 380 8.61 35.20 16.57
N ILE A 381 8.05 34.00 16.46
CA ILE A 381 8.77 32.73 16.60
C ILE A 381 9.11 32.07 15.25
N CYS A 382 8.96 32.80 14.14
CA CYS A 382 9.18 32.33 12.78
C CYS A 382 8.30 31.12 12.44
N ASN A 383 7.00 31.27 12.69
CA ASN A 383 5.97 30.29 12.40
C ASN A 383 4.77 31.02 11.77
N HIS A 384 4.48 30.70 10.51
CA HIS A 384 3.57 31.47 9.66
C HIS A 384 2.59 30.55 8.94
N TYR A 385 1.40 31.07 8.70
CA TYR A 385 0.39 30.51 7.83
C TYR A 385 0.31 31.36 6.55
N PHE A 386 0.23 30.71 5.40
CA PHE A 386 -0.02 31.39 4.13
C PHE A 386 -1.04 30.60 3.32
N THR A 387 -1.90 31.29 2.57
CA THR A 387 -2.65 30.67 1.48
C THR A 387 -1.79 30.52 0.24
N ILE A 388 -2.12 29.55 -0.62
CA ILE A 388 -1.41 29.36 -1.89
C ILE A 388 -1.52 30.60 -2.79
N ASP A 389 -2.67 31.25 -2.80
CA ASP A 389 -2.92 32.46 -3.59
C ASP A 389 -2.06 33.62 -3.10
N PHE A 390 -1.95 33.81 -1.78
CA PHE A 390 -1.05 34.83 -1.21
C PHE A 390 0.41 34.57 -1.59
N LEU A 391 0.90 33.32 -1.49
CA LEU A 391 2.27 33.00 -1.88
C LEU A 391 2.52 33.20 -3.38
N LYS A 392 1.51 32.97 -4.21
CA LYS A 392 1.57 33.24 -5.65
C LYS A 392 1.69 34.74 -5.92
N ASP A 393 0.85 35.56 -5.30
CA ASP A 393 0.92 37.02 -5.43
C ASP A 393 2.29 37.54 -4.97
N VAL A 394 2.79 37.07 -3.82
CA VAL A 394 4.13 37.44 -3.35
C VAL A 394 5.22 37.02 -4.34
N GLY A 395 5.25 35.77 -4.79
CA GLY A 395 6.29 35.26 -5.68
C GLY A 395 6.31 35.92 -7.06
N TYR A 396 5.15 36.27 -7.60
CA TYR A 396 5.02 36.83 -8.95
C TYR A 396 4.97 38.36 -9.00
N LEU A 397 4.42 39.03 -7.99
CA LEU A 397 4.18 40.47 -8.00
C LEU A 397 5.07 41.23 -7.00
N TYR A 398 5.19 40.77 -5.75
CA TYR A 398 5.78 41.57 -4.66
C TYR A 398 7.24 41.20 -4.30
N GLU A 399 7.78 40.08 -4.78
CA GLU A 399 9.10 39.56 -4.39
C GLU A 399 10.25 40.58 -4.57
N LYS A 400 10.17 41.40 -5.64
CA LYS A 400 11.18 42.42 -5.98
C LYS A 400 11.11 43.67 -5.09
N ASP A 401 9.97 43.89 -4.46
CA ASP A 401 9.68 45.04 -3.59
C ASP A 401 10.03 44.75 -2.12
N LEU A 402 10.38 43.50 -1.79
CA LEU A 402 10.80 43.13 -0.45
C LEU A 402 12.03 43.94 0.02
N PRO A 403 12.02 44.48 1.25
CA PRO A 403 13.17 45.15 1.84
C PRO A 403 14.42 44.27 1.83
N LEU A 404 15.55 44.91 1.57
CA LEU A 404 16.87 44.29 1.63
C LEU A 404 17.55 44.73 2.92
N HIS A 405 17.92 43.75 3.76
CA HIS A 405 18.56 43.96 5.05
C HIS A 405 20.07 43.74 4.96
N VAL A 406 20.85 44.64 5.57
CA VAL A 406 22.31 44.63 5.53
C VAL A 406 22.89 44.07 6.83
N ALA A 407 23.71 43.03 6.73
CA ALA A 407 24.46 42.48 7.84
C ALA A 407 25.97 42.64 7.63
N LYS A 408 26.64 43.46 8.46
CA LYS A 408 28.11 43.59 8.47
C LYS A 408 28.75 42.30 8.99
N LYS A 409 29.67 41.70 8.23
CA LYS A 409 30.28 40.40 8.57
C LYS A 409 31.79 40.38 8.32
N LYS A 410 32.47 39.45 9.00
CA LYS A 410 33.85 39.04 8.73
C LYS A 410 33.80 37.97 7.64
N ILE A 411 34.03 38.36 6.39
CA ILE A 411 33.86 37.53 5.20
C ILE A 411 35.25 37.11 4.72
N PRO A 412 35.60 35.81 4.76
CA PRO A 412 36.85 35.33 4.18
C PRO A 412 36.99 35.76 2.73
N TYR A 413 38.19 36.20 2.35
CA TYR A 413 38.46 36.73 1.02
C TYR A 413 39.88 36.42 0.59
N VAL A 414 40.15 36.49 -0.71
CA VAL A 414 41.51 36.47 -1.25
C VAL A 414 42.05 37.90 -1.41
N ASN A 415 43.23 38.20 -0.84
CA ASN A 415 43.86 39.52 -0.98
C ASN A 415 44.56 39.67 -2.34
N ASP A 416 45.19 40.81 -2.62
CA ASP A 416 45.84 41.09 -3.91
C ASP A 416 47.02 40.16 -4.22
N ASP A 417 47.69 39.59 -3.21
CA ASP A 417 48.76 38.60 -3.38
C ASP A 417 48.23 37.18 -3.67
N GLY A 418 46.90 37.01 -3.75
CA GLY A 418 46.30 35.72 -4.00
C GLY A 418 46.19 34.81 -2.77
N ILE A 419 46.40 35.35 -1.56
CA ILE A 419 46.35 34.62 -0.29
C ILE A 419 44.96 34.75 0.33
N ARG A 420 44.38 33.63 0.79
CA ARG A 420 43.08 33.62 1.47
C ARG A 420 43.21 34.07 2.92
N ILE A 421 42.53 35.14 3.28
CA ILE A 421 42.55 35.80 4.59
C ILE A 421 41.20 35.61 5.29
N ILE A 422 41.26 35.31 6.60
CA ILE A 422 40.10 35.37 7.50
C ILE A 422 40.20 36.70 8.27
N PRO A 423 39.29 37.67 8.03
CA PRO A 423 39.44 39.02 8.57
C PRO A 423 39.09 39.09 10.06
N ASN A 424 39.85 39.88 10.81
CA ASN A 424 39.63 40.09 12.26
C ASN A 424 38.54 41.13 12.56
N VAL A 425 38.24 42.00 11.61
CA VAL A 425 37.18 43.03 11.66
C VAL A 425 36.21 42.83 10.48
N PRO A 426 34.94 43.28 10.57
CA PRO A 426 34.03 43.20 9.43
C PRO A 426 34.60 43.94 8.21
N ASN A 427 34.67 43.27 7.07
CA ASN A 427 35.25 43.76 5.82
C ASN A 427 34.22 43.85 4.68
N GLY A 428 32.98 43.42 4.93
CA GLY A 428 31.92 43.43 3.94
C GLY A 428 30.54 43.24 4.54
N ILE A 429 29.55 43.19 3.65
CA ILE A 429 28.15 43.02 3.95
C ILE A 429 27.55 41.78 3.28
N LYS A 430 26.58 41.18 3.97
CA LYS A 430 25.64 40.22 3.40
C LYS A 430 24.27 40.88 3.30
N ILE A 431 23.56 40.61 2.21
CA ILE A 431 22.22 41.13 1.95
C ILE A 431 21.24 39.97 2.12
N GLU A 432 20.20 40.17 2.93
CA GLU A 432 19.20 39.15 3.24
C GLU A 432 17.78 39.74 3.11
N LYS A 433 16.82 38.93 2.66
CA LYS A 433 15.38 39.21 2.77
C LYS A 433 14.81 38.46 3.97
N PHE A 434 13.78 39.02 4.62
CA PHE A 434 13.09 38.33 5.71
C PHE A 434 11.71 37.80 5.32
N VAL A 435 11.40 36.60 5.80
CA VAL A 435 10.14 35.88 5.52
C VAL A 435 8.89 36.58 6.09
N PHE A 436 9.05 37.53 7.00
CA PHE A 436 7.93 38.27 7.58
C PHE A 436 7.72 39.64 6.94
N ASP A 437 8.61 40.08 6.03
CA ASP A 437 8.47 41.37 5.34
C ASP A 437 7.30 41.39 4.33
N VAL A 438 6.63 40.25 4.14
CA VAL A 438 5.43 40.12 3.31
C VAL A 438 4.14 40.52 4.00
N PHE A 439 4.12 40.64 5.33
CA PHE A 439 2.89 40.93 6.08
C PHE A 439 2.14 42.18 5.59
N PRO A 440 2.80 43.29 5.16
CA PRO A 440 2.10 44.44 4.61
C PRO A 440 1.30 44.17 3.33
N PHE A 441 1.57 43.08 2.61
CA PHE A 441 0.85 42.69 1.39
C PHE A 441 -0.39 41.82 1.68
N ALA A 442 -0.59 41.39 2.93
CA ALA A 442 -1.72 40.57 3.32
C ALA A 442 -3.04 41.37 3.27
N LYS A 443 -4.08 40.77 2.71
CA LYS A 443 -5.44 41.34 2.72
C LYS A 443 -6.09 41.14 4.08
N ASN A 444 -5.95 39.94 4.64
CA ASN A 444 -6.49 39.53 5.94
C ASN A 444 -5.37 38.91 6.79
N PHE A 445 -4.71 39.77 7.56
CA PHE A 445 -3.65 39.35 8.48
C PHE A 445 -4.22 38.93 9.85
N ALA A 446 -3.74 37.79 10.38
CA ALA A 446 -4.14 37.30 11.71
C ALA A 446 -2.94 36.88 12.58
N VAL A 447 -3.12 37.00 13.89
CA VAL A 447 -2.10 36.70 14.90
C VAL A 447 -2.62 35.64 15.86
N TRP A 448 -1.86 34.57 16.03
CA TRP A 448 -2.12 33.53 17.03
C TRP A 448 -1.06 33.57 18.13
N GLN A 449 -1.48 33.77 19.37
CA GLN A 449 -0.58 33.78 20.52
C GLN A 449 -0.59 32.43 21.24
N GLY A 450 0.47 31.65 21.05
CA GLY A 450 0.71 30.39 21.76
C GLY A 450 1.39 30.59 23.11
N THR A 451 1.73 29.49 23.77
CA THR A 451 2.50 29.47 25.02
C THR A 451 3.94 29.05 24.76
N ARG A 452 4.90 29.65 25.48
CA ARG A 452 6.33 29.41 25.23
C ARG A 452 6.71 27.97 25.55
N GLU A 453 6.25 27.52 26.71
CA GLU A 453 6.48 26.19 27.29
C GLU A 453 5.94 25.04 26.44
N GLU A 454 4.99 25.28 25.53
CA GLU A 454 4.46 24.24 24.63
C GLU A 454 4.91 24.39 23.18
N GLU A 455 5.30 25.59 22.76
CA GLU A 455 5.44 25.89 21.33
C GLU A 455 6.77 26.51 20.92
N PHE A 456 7.61 26.95 21.86
CA PHE A 456 8.85 27.65 21.51
C PHE A 456 10.03 27.39 22.46
N SER A 457 10.98 26.61 21.96
CA SER A 457 12.34 26.53 22.52
C SER A 457 13.37 26.43 21.37
N PRO A 458 14.04 27.53 21.02
CA PRO A 458 14.94 27.60 19.88
C PRO A 458 16.36 27.10 20.19
N LEU A 459 17.02 26.55 19.17
CA LEU A 459 18.42 26.13 19.19
C LEU A 459 19.30 27.10 18.38
N LYS A 460 19.92 28.06 19.08
CA LYS A 460 20.73 29.14 18.48
C LYS A 460 22.20 29.09 18.86
N ASN A 461 22.52 28.67 20.09
CA ASN A 461 23.84 28.78 20.69
C ASN A 461 24.42 27.43 21.13
N SER A 462 25.74 27.35 21.32
CA SER A 462 26.40 26.20 21.96
C SER A 462 26.01 26.08 23.43
N SER A 463 26.20 24.89 24.03
CA SER A 463 25.83 24.64 25.44
C SER A 463 26.51 25.59 26.43
N SER A 464 27.68 26.13 26.10
CA SER A 464 28.42 27.11 26.92
C SER A 464 27.68 28.45 27.12
N ALA A 465 26.69 28.77 26.28
CA ALA A 465 25.94 30.02 26.38
C ALA A 465 24.85 30.00 27.46
N GLY A 466 24.40 28.82 27.92
CA GLY A 466 23.36 28.69 28.94
C GLY A 466 21.94 29.14 28.55
N GLN A 467 21.74 29.63 27.32
CA GLN A 467 20.46 30.11 26.78
C GLN A 467 20.32 29.72 25.30
N ASP A 468 19.11 29.31 24.89
CA ASP A 468 18.78 28.87 23.52
C ASP A 468 19.79 27.85 22.97
N CYS A 469 20.14 26.86 23.79
CA CYS A 469 21.22 25.90 23.55
C CYS A 469 20.73 24.44 23.67
N PRO A 470 21.54 23.42 23.34
CA PRO A 470 21.09 22.03 23.37
C PRO A 470 20.50 21.60 24.73
N SER A 471 21.08 22.05 25.85
CA SER A 471 20.59 21.70 27.17
C SER A 471 19.24 22.34 27.50
N THR A 472 19.01 23.62 27.15
CA THR A 472 17.70 24.25 27.38
C THR A 472 16.65 23.61 26.49
N ALA A 473 16.94 23.37 25.21
CA ALA A 473 16.03 22.71 24.29
C ALA A 473 15.61 21.30 24.74
N ARG A 474 16.57 20.51 25.23
CA ARG A 474 16.30 19.19 25.82
C ARG A 474 15.42 19.31 27.06
N THR A 475 15.78 20.18 28.00
CA THR A 475 15.05 20.37 29.26
C THR A 475 13.61 20.82 29.01
N ASP A 476 13.39 21.77 28.11
CA ASP A 476 12.06 22.31 27.82
C ASP A 476 11.14 21.24 27.21
N LEU A 477 11.64 20.42 26.27
CA LEU A 477 10.87 19.31 25.70
C LEU A 477 10.53 18.23 26.75
N LEU A 478 11.48 17.86 27.61
CA LEU A 478 11.25 16.86 28.66
C LEU A 478 10.29 17.39 29.74
N THR A 479 10.36 18.70 30.03
CA THR A 479 9.43 19.37 30.95
C THR A 479 8.01 19.37 30.39
N LEU A 480 7.85 19.64 29.09
CA LEU A 480 6.57 19.55 28.40
C LEU A 480 5.99 18.12 28.46
N HIS A 481 6.81 17.10 28.20
CA HIS A 481 6.37 15.71 28.28
C HIS A 481 5.97 15.30 29.70
N LYS A 482 6.72 15.78 30.71
CA LYS A 482 6.37 15.61 32.12
C LYS A 482 5.02 16.25 32.44
N LYS A 483 4.77 17.48 31.97
CA LYS A 483 3.48 18.16 32.09
C LYS A 483 2.35 17.32 31.50
N TRP A 484 2.49 16.85 30.26
CA TRP A 484 1.48 16.03 29.59
C TRP A 484 1.13 14.74 30.34
N LEU A 485 2.12 14.03 30.90
CA LEU A 485 1.87 12.81 31.68
C LEU A 485 1.12 13.11 32.98
N LEU A 486 1.47 14.19 33.67
CA LEU A 486 0.79 14.61 34.90
C LEU A 486 -0.66 15.02 34.60
N GLU A 487 -0.89 15.80 33.55
CA GLU A 487 -2.24 16.21 33.10
C GLU A 487 -3.08 15.00 32.66
N ALA A 488 -2.45 13.98 32.09
CA ALA A 488 -3.09 12.70 31.75
C ALA A 488 -3.30 11.76 32.95
N GLY A 489 -2.98 12.19 34.18
CA GLY A 489 -3.29 11.48 35.43
C GLY A 489 -2.12 10.70 36.05
N ALA A 490 -0.86 11.07 35.79
CA ALA A 490 0.28 10.32 36.32
C ALA A 490 0.49 10.67 37.79
N ARG A 491 0.80 9.67 38.61
CA ARG A 491 1.02 9.89 40.05
C ARG A 491 2.30 10.66 40.31
N ASP A 492 3.36 10.32 39.58
CA ASP A 492 4.66 11.00 39.65
C ASP A 492 5.43 10.80 38.34
N VAL A 493 6.26 11.77 37.98
CA VAL A 493 7.10 11.73 36.78
C VAL A 493 8.49 12.28 37.12
N GLY A 494 9.45 11.38 37.25
CA GLY A 494 10.87 11.71 37.41
C GLY A 494 11.48 12.34 36.15
N ASP A 495 12.67 12.92 36.29
CA ASP A 495 13.32 13.66 35.20
C ASP A 495 13.77 12.75 34.05
N ASN A 496 13.77 13.28 32.82
CA ASN A 496 14.17 12.61 31.58
C ASN A 496 13.21 11.55 31.01
N VAL A 497 11.89 11.79 31.13
CA VAL A 497 10.88 11.03 30.38
C VAL A 497 10.55 11.75 29.08
N GLU A 498 10.79 11.09 27.96
CA GLU A 498 10.51 11.59 26.61
C GLU A 498 9.27 10.90 26.03
N ILE A 499 8.37 11.64 25.38
CA ILE A 499 7.26 11.10 24.61
C ILE A 499 7.56 11.29 23.13
N SER A 500 7.46 10.21 22.36
CA SER A 500 7.60 10.26 20.91
C SER A 500 6.38 10.93 20.28
N PRO A 501 6.56 11.81 19.27
CA PRO A 501 5.46 12.39 18.52
C PRO A 501 4.52 11.37 17.86
N LEU A 502 4.99 10.15 17.60
CA LEU A 502 4.16 9.05 17.06
C LEU A 502 3.18 8.46 18.08
N LEU A 503 3.41 8.71 19.37
CA LEU A 503 2.55 8.31 20.47
C LEU A 503 1.54 9.41 20.82
N SER A 504 2.01 10.65 20.90
CA SER A 504 1.21 11.83 21.20
C SER A 504 1.83 13.06 20.53
N TYR A 505 1.03 13.82 19.77
CA TYR A 505 1.45 15.01 19.04
C TYR A 505 1.55 16.24 19.94
N ALA A 506 0.55 16.45 20.82
CA ALA A 506 0.40 17.60 21.69
C ALA A 506 -0.12 17.26 23.10
N GLY A 507 -0.03 15.99 23.53
CA GLY A 507 -0.46 15.52 24.85
C GLY A 507 -1.73 14.65 24.84
N GLU A 508 -2.36 14.51 23.67
CA GLU A 508 -3.53 13.65 23.48
C GLU A 508 -3.21 12.16 23.60
N ASN A 509 -4.22 11.33 23.85
CA ASN A 509 -4.13 9.86 23.93
C ASN A 509 -3.24 9.30 25.06
N LEU A 510 -2.80 10.12 26.02
CA LEU A 510 -1.96 9.67 27.14
C LEU A 510 -2.74 9.09 28.32
N CYS A 511 -4.01 9.47 28.51
CA CYS A 511 -4.82 9.02 29.67
C CYS A 511 -4.89 7.49 29.80
N GLN A 512 -4.98 6.78 28.67
CA GLN A 512 -5.04 5.31 28.64
C GLN A 512 -3.71 4.65 29.00
N ILE A 513 -2.59 5.37 28.83
CA ILE A 513 -1.22 4.91 29.07
C ILE A 513 -0.85 5.09 30.54
N VAL A 514 -1.30 6.21 31.10
CA VAL A 514 -0.91 6.68 32.41
C VAL A 514 -1.56 5.86 33.53
N ASN A 515 -2.89 5.66 33.55
CA ASN A 515 -3.62 4.76 34.47
C ASN A 515 -3.05 4.77 35.91
N ASP A 516 -2.87 5.96 36.51
CA ASP A 516 -2.30 6.19 37.86
C ASP A 516 -0.87 5.65 38.11
N ARG A 517 -0.09 5.43 37.06
CA ARG A 517 1.32 4.98 37.13
C ARG A 517 2.26 6.14 37.43
N SER A 518 3.44 5.81 37.94
CA SER A 518 4.59 6.71 38.04
C SER A 518 5.62 6.38 36.95
N PHE A 519 6.26 7.40 36.39
CA PHE A 519 7.29 7.27 35.36
C PHE A 519 8.62 7.79 35.89
N MET A 520 9.73 7.10 35.61
CA MET A 520 11.07 7.50 36.06
C MET A 520 12.03 7.44 34.88
N GLY A 521 12.69 8.56 34.58
CA GLY A 521 13.67 8.60 33.50
C GLY A 521 15.07 8.09 33.89
N PRO A 522 15.98 7.91 32.92
CA PRO A 522 15.77 8.17 31.49
C PRO A 522 14.86 7.12 30.85
N GLN A 523 13.76 7.56 30.25
CA GLN A 523 12.76 6.68 29.63
C GLN A 523 12.20 7.35 28.37
N VAL A 524 12.04 6.58 27.30
CA VAL A 524 11.31 7.01 26.10
C VAL A 524 9.98 6.26 26.08
N LEU A 525 8.89 7.00 25.89
CA LEU A 525 7.54 6.51 25.64
C LEU A 525 7.22 6.73 24.17
N ASP A 526 7.28 5.68 23.40
CA ASP A 526 7.01 5.71 21.97
C ASP A 526 6.10 4.55 21.56
N LYS A 527 5.60 4.60 20.32
CA LYS A 527 4.72 3.57 19.77
C LYS A 527 5.41 2.18 19.71
N LEU A 528 6.74 2.14 19.69
CA LEU A 528 7.62 0.97 19.85
C LEU A 528 7.99 0.66 21.33
N THR A 529 7.94 1.55 22.31
CA THR A 529 8.05 1.16 23.73
C THR A 529 6.73 0.57 24.24
N MET A 530 5.63 0.92 23.55
CA MET A 530 4.39 0.16 23.48
C MET A 530 4.51 -1.14 22.65
N SER A 531 5.60 -1.34 21.91
CA SER A 531 6.02 -2.65 21.36
C SER A 531 6.68 -3.54 22.40
N HIS A 532 6.63 -3.29 23.71
CA HIS A 532 6.93 -4.37 24.67
C HIS A 532 6.11 -5.63 24.39
N VAL A 533 4.96 -5.48 23.74
CA VAL A 533 4.14 -6.55 23.19
C VAL A 533 4.71 -7.08 21.87
N ALA A 534 4.84 -6.26 20.83
CA ALA A 534 5.27 -6.74 19.51
C ALA A 534 6.76 -7.14 19.47
N ASP A 535 7.64 -6.56 20.28
CA ASP A 535 9.04 -6.97 20.49
C ASP A 535 9.16 -8.21 21.37
N LYS A 536 8.31 -8.40 22.40
CA LYS A 536 8.23 -9.70 23.09
C LYS A 536 7.72 -10.77 22.14
N ILE A 537 6.66 -10.47 21.38
CA ILE A 537 6.14 -11.34 20.33
C ILE A 537 7.24 -11.60 19.29
N ILE A 538 7.95 -10.60 18.77
CA ILE A 538 9.05 -10.75 17.79
C ILE A 538 10.23 -11.52 18.39
N ARG A 539 10.57 -11.36 19.67
CA ARG A 539 11.58 -12.17 20.37
C ARG A 539 11.14 -13.63 20.51
N ILE A 540 9.90 -13.87 20.95
CA ILE A 540 9.29 -15.21 21.01
C ILE A 540 9.24 -15.83 19.59
N LEU A 541 8.82 -15.07 18.59
CA LEU A 541 8.74 -15.45 17.18
C LEU A 541 10.14 -15.76 16.59
N HIS A 542 11.18 -15.03 16.99
CA HIS A 542 12.58 -15.29 16.62
C HIS A 542 13.14 -16.54 17.31
N GLU A 543 12.77 -16.80 18.57
CA GLU A 543 13.19 -18.01 19.31
C GLU A 543 12.53 -19.30 18.78
N CYS A 544 11.34 -19.17 18.18
CA CYS A 544 10.57 -20.23 17.54
C CYS A 544 11.00 -20.58 16.11
N HIS A 545 11.84 -19.75 15.47
CA HIS A 545 12.42 -20.03 14.16
C HIS A 545 13.86 -20.55 14.31
N PRO A 546 14.08 -21.86 14.50
CA PRO A 546 15.37 -22.41 14.15
C PRO A 546 15.46 -22.34 12.62
N ASN A 547 16.42 -21.58 12.10
CA ASN A 547 16.91 -21.81 10.74
C ASN A 547 17.19 -23.30 10.61
N LYS A 548 16.39 -24.03 9.81
CA LYS A 548 16.69 -25.44 9.50
C LYS A 548 18.08 -25.58 8.88
N ASP A 549 18.55 -24.54 8.20
CA ASP A 549 19.89 -24.45 7.60
C ASP A 549 21.02 -24.27 8.63
N ASP A 550 20.76 -23.73 9.83
CA ASP A 550 21.78 -23.59 10.89
C ASP A 550 21.99 -24.90 11.68
N PHE A 551 21.01 -25.81 11.66
CA PHE A 551 21.12 -27.09 12.33
C PHE A 551 21.93 -28.11 11.52
N GLU A 552 21.79 -28.14 10.19
CA GLU A 552 22.60 -29.05 9.36
C GLU A 552 24.10 -28.71 9.37
N ASN A 553 24.46 -27.43 9.60
CA ASN A 553 25.86 -27.00 9.67
C ASN A 553 26.49 -27.11 11.07
N LYS A 554 25.71 -27.26 12.16
CA LYS A 554 26.23 -27.41 13.53
C LYS A 554 26.23 -28.83 14.07
N THR A 555 25.60 -29.80 13.40
CA THR A 555 25.50 -31.19 13.88
C THR A 555 26.47 -32.15 13.21
N LYS A 556 27.77 -31.81 13.19
CA LYS A 556 28.82 -32.84 13.04
C LYS A 556 29.43 -33.30 14.36
N ASP A 557 29.14 -32.63 15.49
CA ASP A 557 29.65 -33.02 16.82
C ASP A 557 28.56 -32.94 17.90
N SER A 558 27.79 -34.01 18.10
CA SER A 558 27.23 -34.37 19.43
C SER A 558 26.55 -35.75 19.39
N SER A 559 26.86 -36.57 20.39
CA SER A 559 26.45 -37.96 20.60
C SER A 559 25.10 -38.11 21.33
N GLU A 560 24.13 -37.21 21.08
CA GLU A 560 22.81 -37.29 21.71
C GLU A 560 21.80 -38.07 20.86
N SER A 561 20.97 -38.91 21.51
CA SER A 561 19.95 -39.71 20.85
C SER A 561 18.83 -38.83 20.26
N LYS A 562 18.23 -39.26 19.13
CA LYS A 562 17.12 -38.56 18.46
C LYS A 562 15.92 -38.29 19.38
N GLU A 563 15.73 -39.12 20.40
CA GLU A 563 14.60 -39.07 21.31
C GLU A 563 14.78 -38.00 22.40
N SER A 564 16.00 -37.88 22.96
CA SER A 564 16.35 -36.82 23.90
C SER A 564 16.27 -35.42 23.26
N ARG A 565 16.67 -35.30 21.98
CA ARG A 565 16.58 -34.05 21.22
C ARG A 565 15.14 -33.59 21.01
N LYS A 566 14.25 -34.51 20.60
CA LYS A 566 12.80 -34.22 20.44
C LYS A 566 12.16 -33.77 21.74
N LYS A 567 12.58 -34.33 22.89
CA LYS A 567 12.06 -33.96 24.21
C LYS A 567 12.46 -32.52 24.59
N ILE A 568 13.72 -32.14 24.40
CA ILE A 568 14.22 -30.78 24.68
C ILE A 568 13.53 -29.74 23.78
N GLU A 569 13.34 -30.05 22.49
CA GLU A 569 12.61 -29.18 21.57
C GLU A 569 11.15 -28.99 21.98
N LYS A 570 10.49 -30.07 22.42
CA LYS A 570 9.10 -30.01 22.92
C LYS A 570 8.96 -29.15 24.17
N GLU A 571 9.85 -29.30 25.16
CA GLU A 571 9.86 -28.48 26.38
C GLU A 571 10.09 -26.99 26.07
N LYS A 572 10.96 -26.68 25.10
CA LYS A 572 11.17 -25.29 24.63
C LYS A 572 9.93 -24.71 23.97
N LEU A 573 9.23 -25.48 23.12
CA LEU A 573 7.99 -25.06 22.47
C LEU A 573 6.85 -24.85 23.47
N GLU A 574 6.74 -25.70 24.48
CA GLU A 574 5.76 -25.57 25.58
C GLU A 574 6.00 -24.29 26.38
N LYS A 575 7.26 -23.91 26.62
CA LYS A 575 7.61 -22.64 27.27
C LYS A 575 7.20 -21.43 26.41
N ILE A 576 7.52 -21.45 25.12
CA ILE A 576 7.14 -20.38 24.17
C ILE A 576 5.62 -20.23 24.12
N LYS A 577 4.88 -21.35 24.06
CA LYS A 577 3.42 -21.37 24.16
C LYS A 577 2.94 -20.71 25.45
N SER A 578 3.49 -21.10 26.61
CA SER A 578 3.09 -20.53 27.92
C SER A 578 3.30 -19.01 27.98
N ASP A 579 4.39 -18.51 27.41
CA ASP A 579 4.70 -17.07 27.38
C ASP A 579 3.74 -16.31 26.46
N ALA A 580 3.35 -16.89 25.32
CA ALA A 580 2.35 -16.34 24.41
C ALA A 580 0.91 -16.38 24.99
N ASP A 581 0.54 -17.45 25.69
CA ASP A 581 -0.77 -17.57 26.35
C ASP A 581 -0.93 -16.56 27.50
N LYS A 582 0.12 -16.37 28.31
CA LYS A 582 0.18 -15.28 29.33
C LYS A 582 0.02 -13.91 28.68
N PHE A 583 0.65 -13.71 27.53
CA PHE A 583 0.54 -12.46 26.79
C PHE A 583 -0.92 -12.18 26.34
N PHE A 584 -1.65 -13.19 25.84
CA PHE A 584 -3.08 -13.04 25.51
C PHE A 584 -3.96 -12.75 26.73
N ALA A 585 -3.61 -13.29 27.89
CA ALA A 585 -4.34 -13.07 29.13
C ALA A 585 -4.11 -11.67 29.74
N ASP A 586 -2.89 -11.12 29.64
CA ASP A 586 -2.50 -9.83 30.24
C ASP A 586 -2.91 -8.61 29.40
N THR A 587 -3.13 -8.78 28.10
CA THR A 587 -3.42 -7.67 27.19
C THR A 587 -4.92 -7.32 27.21
N ARG A 588 -5.29 -6.19 27.82
CA ARG A 588 -6.67 -5.65 27.75
C ARG A 588 -7.04 -5.31 26.30
N CYS A 589 -7.65 -6.27 25.60
CA CYS A 589 -8.49 -6.28 24.37
C CYS A 589 -8.48 -5.19 23.28
N ASN A 590 -7.79 -4.04 23.39
CA ASN A 590 -7.92 -2.95 22.41
C ASN A 590 -6.88 -3.00 21.26
N TYR A 591 -5.81 -3.80 21.40
CA TYR A 591 -4.69 -3.89 20.43
C TYR A 591 -4.65 -5.21 19.64
N ILE A 592 -5.65 -6.07 19.80
CA ILE A 592 -5.65 -7.45 19.28
C ILE A 592 -5.92 -7.50 17.77
N ALA A 593 -6.34 -6.40 17.17
CA ALA A 593 -6.66 -6.34 15.74
C ALA A 593 -5.52 -5.73 14.92
N SER A 594 -4.35 -6.38 14.92
CA SER A 594 -3.20 -5.96 14.13
C SER A 594 -2.60 -7.12 13.34
N VAL A 595 -1.69 -6.81 12.41
CA VAL A 595 -0.96 -7.81 11.60
C VAL A 595 -0.22 -8.82 12.49
N GLU A 596 0.20 -8.35 13.66
CA GLU A 596 0.87 -9.15 14.69
C GLU A 596 -0.05 -10.21 15.30
N TYR A 597 -1.38 -10.00 15.36
CA TYR A 597 -2.32 -11.01 15.84
C TYR A 597 -2.45 -12.20 14.90
N ALA A 598 -2.55 -11.96 13.59
CA ALA A 598 -2.55 -13.02 12.59
C ALA A 598 -1.24 -13.82 12.66
N SER A 599 -0.11 -13.11 12.75
CA SER A 599 1.23 -13.69 12.83
C SER A 599 1.42 -14.55 14.09
N LEU A 600 1.01 -14.04 15.25
CA LEU A 600 1.09 -14.75 16.53
C LEU A 600 0.23 -16.01 16.55
N ASN A 601 -0.99 -15.95 16.02
CA ASN A 601 -1.86 -17.13 15.90
C ASN A 601 -1.27 -18.17 14.94
N LYS A 602 -0.71 -17.78 13.79
CA LYS A 602 -0.01 -18.74 12.90
C LYS A 602 1.20 -19.39 13.59
N MET A 603 1.94 -18.65 14.41
CA MET A 603 3.05 -19.20 15.20
C MET A 603 2.56 -20.17 16.29
N LEU A 604 1.52 -19.82 17.04
CA LEU A 604 0.95 -20.72 18.05
C LEU A 604 0.34 -21.97 17.44
N ALA A 605 -0.27 -21.85 16.26
CA ALA A 605 -0.72 -23.00 15.49
C ALA A 605 0.45 -23.94 15.19
N LEU A 606 1.57 -23.40 14.71
CA LEU A 606 2.79 -24.18 14.46
C LEU A 606 3.27 -24.92 15.71
N CYS A 607 3.42 -24.21 16.84
CA CYS A 607 3.84 -24.82 18.10
C CYS A 607 2.89 -25.94 18.56
N ASN A 608 1.58 -25.70 18.50
CA ASN A 608 0.58 -26.70 18.92
C ASN A 608 0.54 -27.92 17.98
N LEU A 609 0.76 -27.74 16.67
CA LEU A 609 0.90 -28.87 15.74
C LEU A 609 2.12 -29.74 16.07
N GLU A 610 3.26 -29.13 16.38
CA GLU A 610 4.49 -29.86 16.75
C GLU A 610 4.37 -30.59 18.10
N ILE A 611 3.64 -30.02 19.06
CA ILE A 611 3.37 -30.62 20.39
C ILE A 611 2.32 -31.75 20.30
N GLY A 612 1.51 -31.79 19.24
CA GLY A 612 0.43 -32.76 19.02
C GLY A 612 -0.95 -32.30 19.49
N ASN A 613 -1.12 -31.02 19.85
CA ASN A 613 -2.42 -30.44 20.23
C ASN A 613 -3.11 -29.83 18.99
N GLU A 614 -3.59 -30.70 18.11
CA GLU A 614 -4.10 -30.31 16.79
C GLU A 614 -5.34 -29.41 16.85
N ILE A 615 -6.31 -29.70 17.72
CA ILE A 615 -7.54 -28.89 17.78
C ILE A 615 -7.23 -27.45 18.22
N THR A 616 -6.35 -27.27 19.21
CA THR A 616 -5.92 -25.92 19.62
C THR A 616 -5.17 -25.21 18.50
N ALA A 617 -4.34 -25.94 17.74
CA ALA A 617 -3.70 -25.36 16.56
C ALA A 617 -4.72 -24.88 15.52
N ILE A 618 -5.78 -25.67 15.27
CA ILE A 618 -6.86 -25.30 14.35
C ILE A 618 -7.60 -24.04 14.82
N HIS A 619 -7.87 -23.90 16.12
CA HIS A 619 -8.43 -22.67 16.68
C HIS A 619 -7.57 -21.44 16.34
N HIS A 620 -6.25 -21.53 16.52
CA HIS A 620 -5.35 -20.44 16.16
C HIS A 620 -5.30 -20.21 14.64
N LEU A 621 -5.29 -21.27 13.82
CA LEU A 621 -5.37 -21.12 12.36
C LEU A 621 -6.64 -20.38 11.94
N VAL A 622 -7.79 -20.69 12.55
CA VAL A 622 -9.06 -20.00 12.31
C VAL A 622 -9.00 -18.53 12.72
N GLU A 623 -8.43 -18.22 13.89
CA GLU A 623 -8.31 -16.84 14.38
C GLU A 623 -7.35 -15.98 13.54
N ALA A 624 -6.39 -16.60 12.84
CA ALA A 624 -5.42 -15.89 12.01
C ALA A 624 -5.99 -15.29 10.71
N HIS A 625 -7.25 -15.58 10.33
CA HIS A 625 -7.84 -15.18 9.05
C HIS A 625 -8.70 -13.92 9.14
N ALA A 626 -8.60 -13.05 8.12
CA ALA A 626 -9.41 -11.86 7.92
C ALA A 626 -9.45 -10.91 9.12
N VAL A 627 -8.33 -10.76 9.84
CA VAL A 627 -8.22 -9.99 11.08
C VAL A 627 -8.66 -8.54 10.86
N ILE A 628 -8.16 -7.89 9.80
CA ILE A 628 -8.49 -6.49 9.49
C ILE A 628 -9.95 -6.34 9.03
N LEU A 629 -10.48 -7.31 8.28
CA LEU A 629 -11.89 -7.30 7.89
C LEU A 629 -12.81 -7.42 9.11
N ARG A 630 -12.51 -8.36 10.02
CA ARG A 630 -13.24 -8.53 11.28
C ARG A 630 -13.19 -7.26 12.13
N GLN A 631 -12.03 -6.64 12.22
CA GLN A 631 -11.87 -5.35 12.89
C GLN A 631 -12.72 -4.25 12.25
N HIS A 632 -12.75 -4.18 10.91
CA HIS A 632 -13.55 -3.20 10.21
C HIS A 632 -15.05 -3.40 10.49
N ILE A 633 -15.54 -4.64 10.52
CA ILE A 633 -16.93 -4.94 10.91
C ILE A 633 -17.22 -4.46 12.35
N LEU A 634 -16.31 -4.72 13.29
CA LEU A 634 -16.46 -4.28 14.69
C LEU A 634 -16.46 -2.75 14.82
N HIS A 635 -15.54 -2.07 14.15
CA HIS A 635 -15.43 -0.61 14.18
C HIS A 635 -16.66 0.04 13.55
N ARG A 636 -17.15 -0.51 12.43
CA ARG A 636 -18.41 -0.08 11.82
C ARG A 636 -19.57 -0.17 12.82
N TYR A 637 -19.69 -1.30 13.49
CA TYR A 637 -20.75 -1.49 14.49
C TYR A 637 -20.68 -0.43 15.58
N GLN A 638 -19.48 -0.17 16.14
CA GLN A 638 -19.28 0.88 17.14
C GLN A 638 -19.66 2.27 16.61
N LYS A 639 -19.18 2.64 15.41
CA LYS A 639 -19.50 3.93 14.77
C LYS A 639 -21.01 4.11 14.54
N THR A 640 -21.69 3.04 14.13
CA THR A 640 -23.14 3.01 13.89
C THR A 640 -23.91 3.14 15.20
N HIS A 641 -23.47 2.43 16.24
CA HIS A 641 -24.07 2.48 17.57
C HIS A 641 -23.94 3.87 18.23
N VAL A 642 -22.77 4.52 18.07
CA VAL A 642 -22.56 5.90 18.52
C VAL A 642 -23.46 6.88 17.76
N ARG A 643 -23.67 6.68 16.45
CA ARG A 643 -24.60 7.52 15.68
C ARG A 643 -26.05 7.35 16.14
N GLU A 644 -26.48 6.11 16.39
CA GLU A 644 -27.82 5.83 16.91
C GLU A 644 -28.02 6.49 18.28
N SER A 645 -27.04 6.42 19.18
CA SER A 645 -27.14 7.05 20.50
C SER A 645 -27.12 8.58 20.45
N VAL A 646 -26.37 9.17 19.52
CA VAL A 646 -26.27 10.63 19.36
C VAL A 646 -27.49 11.22 18.63
N TRP A 647 -28.00 10.55 17.60
CA TRP A 647 -29.11 11.06 16.78
C TRP A 647 -30.49 10.55 17.21
N ASN A 648 -30.55 9.55 18.09
CA ASN A 648 -31.79 8.89 18.54
C ASN A 648 -32.66 8.37 17.38
N GLU A 649 -32.01 7.97 16.28
CA GLU A 649 -32.63 7.43 15.08
C GLU A 649 -32.11 6.02 14.80
N PRO A 650 -32.98 5.03 14.50
CA PRO A 650 -32.57 3.67 14.20
C PRO A 650 -31.56 3.62 13.06
N GLN A 651 -30.39 3.02 13.32
CA GLN A 651 -29.34 2.90 12.31
C GLN A 651 -29.29 1.48 11.72
N ILE A 652 -28.83 1.41 10.48
CA ILE A 652 -28.61 0.13 9.79
C ILE A 652 -27.26 -0.44 10.20
N TYR A 653 -27.28 -1.58 10.87
CA TYR A 653 -26.09 -2.35 11.19
C TYR A 653 -25.76 -3.34 10.07
N GLY A 654 -24.46 -3.50 9.79
CA GLY A 654 -23.95 -4.58 8.96
C GLY A 654 -23.95 -5.92 9.70
N LEU A 655 -22.98 -6.80 9.37
CA LEU A 655 -22.83 -8.10 10.03
C LEU A 655 -22.74 -7.98 11.56
N ARG A 656 -23.38 -8.92 12.27
CA ARG A 656 -23.43 -8.91 13.74
C ARG A 656 -22.01 -9.01 14.35
N PRO A 657 -21.61 -8.08 15.24
CA PRO A 657 -20.25 -8.03 15.80
C PRO A 657 -19.92 -9.25 16.66
N THR A 658 -20.90 -9.87 17.31
CA THR A 658 -20.72 -11.02 18.20
C THR A 658 -20.17 -12.26 17.49
N HIS A 659 -20.41 -12.39 16.18
CA HIS A 659 -19.94 -13.51 15.37
C HIS A 659 -18.50 -13.32 14.85
N VAL A 660 -18.02 -12.07 14.80
CA VAL A 660 -16.70 -11.71 14.26
C VAL A 660 -15.69 -11.24 15.30
N LYS A 661 -16.08 -11.18 16.57
CA LYS A 661 -15.20 -10.85 17.70
C LYS A 661 -13.96 -11.75 17.75
N PHE A 662 -12.85 -11.22 18.26
CA PHE A 662 -11.60 -11.94 18.47
C PHE A 662 -11.69 -12.81 19.73
N GLU A 663 -11.29 -14.07 19.61
CA GLU A 663 -11.16 -14.96 20.77
C GLU A 663 -9.72 -14.87 21.33
N THR A 664 -9.63 -14.68 22.65
CA THR A 664 -8.35 -14.48 23.37
C THR A 664 -8.13 -15.51 24.47
N LYS A 665 -9.13 -16.35 24.74
CA LYS A 665 -9.10 -17.39 25.75
C LYS A 665 -9.25 -18.75 25.07
N PHE A 666 -8.12 -19.37 24.79
CA PHE A 666 -8.05 -20.73 24.24
C PHE A 666 -7.94 -21.72 25.40
N THR A 667 -8.96 -21.79 26.25
CA THR A 667 -9.06 -22.89 27.22
C THR A 667 -9.40 -24.18 26.47
N ASP A 668 -8.94 -25.34 26.95
CA ASP A 668 -9.17 -26.68 26.35
C ASP A 668 -10.65 -27.04 26.02
N ASN A 669 -11.61 -26.18 26.39
CA ASN A 669 -13.00 -26.25 25.93
C ASN A 669 -13.12 -25.75 24.47
N ASN A 670 -12.73 -26.62 23.54
CA ASN A 670 -12.92 -26.51 22.08
C ASN A 670 -14.40 -26.45 21.62
N GLU A 671 -15.33 -26.30 22.55
CA GLU A 671 -16.78 -26.38 22.33
C GLU A 671 -17.32 -25.21 21.51
N ALA A 672 -16.73 -24.01 21.59
CA ALA A 672 -17.21 -22.86 20.83
C ALA A 672 -17.04 -23.01 19.32
N LEU A 673 -15.87 -23.52 18.88
CA LEU A 673 -15.62 -23.81 17.46
C LEU A 673 -16.49 -24.96 16.99
N LYS A 674 -16.56 -26.06 17.76
CA LYS A 674 -17.41 -27.21 17.44
C LYS A 674 -18.88 -26.81 17.31
N THR A 675 -19.38 -25.96 18.20
CA THR A 675 -20.75 -25.44 18.16
C THR A 675 -20.99 -24.58 16.91
N LYS A 676 -20.06 -23.69 16.55
CA LYS A 676 -20.16 -22.89 15.31
C LYS A 676 -20.23 -23.80 14.08
N LEU A 677 -19.37 -24.81 14.00
CA LEU A 677 -19.32 -25.76 12.90
C LEU A 677 -20.58 -26.64 12.81
N LEU A 678 -21.08 -27.11 13.95
CA LEU A 678 -22.32 -27.88 14.04
C LEU A 678 -23.54 -27.11 13.53
N ASN A 679 -23.57 -25.79 13.75
CA ASN A 679 -24.65 -24.92 13.31
C ASN A 679 -24.61 -24.60 11.80
N LEU A 680 -23.46 -24.79 11.14
CA LEU A 680 -23.35 -24.52 9.69
C LEU A 680 -24.02 -25.65 8.89
N PRO A 681 -24.46 -25.36 7.64
CA PRO A 681 -25.12 -26.37 6.80
C PRO A 681 -24.26 -27.60 6.55
N LYS A 682 -24.81 -28.80 6.77
CA LYS A 682 -24.13 -30.09 6.53
C LYS A 682 -23.77 -30.33 5.07
N GLU A 683 -24.38 -29.59 4.14
CA GLU A 683 -24.11 -29.62 2.70
C GLU A 683 -22.81 -28.88 2.33
N TRP A 684 -22.19 -28.17 3.28
CA TRP A 684 -20.94 -27.43 3.08
C TRP A 684 -19.74 -28.28 3.46
N TYR A 685 -18.93 -28.65 2.48
CA TYR A 685 -17.59 -29.18 2.70
C TYR A 685 -16.61 -28.02 2.84
N MET A 686 -16.29 -27.66 4.09
CA MET A 686 -15.48 -26.48 4.39
C MET A 686 -14.01 -26.82 4.62
N ILE A 687 -13.15 -26.13 3.89
CA ILE A 687 -11.70 -26.20 4.06
C ILE A 687 -11.09 -24.82 4.25
N GLN A 688 -10.04 -24.76 5.05
CA GLN A 688 -9.24 -23.57 5.25
C GLN A 688 -7.80 -23.82 4.80
N VAL A 689 -7.24 -22.89 4.03
CA VAL A 689 -5.88 -22.93 3.49
C VAL A 689 -5.10 -21.77 4.08
N THR A 690 -4.15 -22.07 4.96
CA THR A 690 -3.34 -21.06 5.67
C THR A 690 -1.87 -21.20 5.29
N ALA A 691 -1.21 -20.11 4.92
CA ALA A 691 0.24 -20.11 4.75
C ALA A 691 0.91 -20.29 6.12
N GLN A 692 1.96 -21.11 6.19
CA GLN A 692 2.76 -21.24 7.41
C GLN A 692 3.33 -19.88 7.83
N TYR A 693 3.46 -19.69 9.14
CA TYR A 693 4.15 -18.52 9.68
C TYR A 693 5.60 -18.44 9.19
N GLU A 694 6.02 -17.25 8.76
CA GLU A 694 7.43 -16.92 8.55
C GLU A 694 7.83 -15.73 9.43
N SER A 695 8.99 -15.85 10.09
CA SER A 695 9.56 -14.73 10.85
C SER A 695 9.78 -13.53 9.93
N PRO A 696 9.22 -12.35 10.27
CA PRO A 696 9.53 -11.11 9.57
C PRO A 696 10.98 -10.74 9.92
N THR A 697 11.95 -11.30 9.19
CA THR A 697 13.34 -10.91 9.36
C THR A 697 13.42 -9.43 9.02
N ILE A 698 13.82 -8.61 9.99
CA ILE A 698 14.00 -7.14 9.86
C ILE A 698 14.86 -6.77 8.63
N LEU A 699 15.67 -7.72 8.13
CA LEU A 699 16.56 -7.60 6.97
C LEU A 699 15.89 -7.81 5.59
N ARG A 700 14.66 -8.34 5.50
CA ARG A 700 13.92 -8.48 4.23
C ARG A 700 13.01 -7.27 3.95
N TYR A 701 13.53 -6.06 4.17
CA TYR A 701 12.92 -4.80 3.71
C TYR A 701 13.08 -4.58 2.20
N LYS A 702 13.24 -5.65 1.40
CA LYS A 702 13.21 -5.55 -0.06
C LYS A 702 11.75 -5.51 -0.50
N LYS A 703 11.45 -4.59 -1.43
CA LYS A 703 10.14 -4.39 -2.07
C LYS A 703 9.45 -5.72 -2.38
N ARG A 704 8.14 -5.77 -2.05
CA ARG A 704 7.17 -6.87 -2.17
C ARG A 704 7.22 -7.86 -1.01
N THR A 705 6.04 -8.18 -0.48
CA THR A 705 5.81 -9.39 0.32
C THR A 705 6.57 -10.54 -0.33
N SER A 706 7.29 -11.34 0.45
CA SER A 706 7.98 -12.53 -0.04
C SER A 706 6.93 -13.53 -0.53
N ASN A 707 6.41 -13.33 -1.74
CA ASN A 707 5.39 -14.17 -2.40
C ASN A 707 6.05 -15.44 -2.94
N VAL A 708 6.81 -16.10 -2.09
CA VAL A 708 7.45 -17.39 -2.38
C VAL A 708 6.51 -18.51 -1.95
N MET A 709 6.76 -19.72 -2.41
CA MET A 709 6.07 -20.91 -1.91
C MET A 709 6.47 -21.20 -0.47
N HIS A 710 5.46 -21.48 0.36
CA HIS A 710 5.60 -21.85 1.77
C HIS A 710 5.07 -23.25 2.02
N ALA A 711 5.30 -23.76 3.24
CA ALA A 711 4.42 -24.82 3.72
C ALA A 711 3.00 -24.25 3.89
N VAL A 712 2.00 -25.10 3.64
CA VAL A 712 0.59 -24.72 3.68
C VAL A 712 -0.14 -25.67 4.62
N HIS A 713 -0.93 -25.10 5.53
CA HIS A 713 -1.83 -25.84 6.40
C HIS A 713 -3.20 -25.95 5.72
N ILE A 714 -3.61 -27.17 5.38
CA ILE A 714 -4.94 -27.49 4.87
C ILE A 714 -5.77 -28.03 6.03
N THR A 715 -6.71 -27.24 6.51
CA THR A 715 -7.58 -27.58 7.64
C THR A 715 -8.96 -27.94 7.13
N ILE A 716 -9.45 -29.12 7.48
CA ILE A 716 -10.82 -29.55 7.24
C ILE A 716 -11.66 -29.11 8.44
N LEU A 717 -12.79 -28.46 8.16
CA LEU A 717 -13.72 -27.94 9.15
C LEU A 717 -15.09 -28.61 8.93
N PRO A 718 -15.33 -29.80 9.52
CA PRO A 718 -16.56 -30.55 9.32
C PRO A 718 -17.77 -29.74 9.80
N THR A 719 -18.79 -29.58 8.96
CA THR A 719 -20.01 -28.82 9.24
C THR A 719 -21.17 -29.75 9.58
N GLY A 720 -22.15 -29.27 10.35
CA GLY A 720 -23.27 -30.09 10.79
C GLY A 720 -22.86 -31.26 11.69
N MET A 721 -23.69 -32.28 11.76
CA MET A 721 -23.36 -33.52 12.47
C MET A 721 -22.30 -34.30 11.66
N SER A 722 -21.11 -34.48 12.24
CA SER A 722 -20.00 -35.20 11.60
C SER A 722 -19.35 -36.21 12.54
N ASP A 723 -18.89 -37.33 11.99
CA ASP A 723 -18.19 -38.39 12.72
C ASP A 723 -16.70 -38.08 12.98
N ILE A 724 -16.21 -36.98 12.43
CA ILE A 724 -14.82 -36.51 12.59
C ILE A 724 -14.75 -35.14 13.25
N GLU A 725 -13.71 -34.94 14.04
CA GLU A 725 -13.35 -33.62 14.54
C GLU A 725 -12.59 -32.82 13.47
N PRO A 726 -12.51 -31.48 13.59
CA PRO A 726 -11.63 -30.66 12.77
C PRO A 726 -10.21 -31.21 12.73
N LEU A 727 -9.59 -31.19 11.55
CA LEU A 727 -8.30 -31.85 11.33
C LEU A 727 -7.43 -31.04 10.38
N CYS A 728 -6.11 -31.07 10.54
CA CYS A 728 -5.16 -30.28 9.74
C CYS A 728 -4.08 -31.16 9.11
N ILE A 729 -3.76 -30.91 7.84
CA ILE A 729 -2.62 -31.51 7.13
C ILE A 729 -1.67 -30.39 6.69
N THR A 730 -0.42 -30.46 7.14
CA THR A 730 0.63 -29.53 6.73
C THR A 730 1.35 -30.08 5.50
N VAL A 731 1.21 -29.40 4.37
CA VAL A 731 1.93 -29.70 3.13
C VAL A 731 3.22 -28.89 3.13
N PRO A 732 4.41 -29.51 3.15
CA PRO A 732 5.67 -28.77 3.17
C PRO A 732 5.92 -28.05 1.84
N ARG A 733 6.79 -27.02 1.87
CA ARG A 733 7.34 -26.44 0.65
C ARG A 733 8.03 -27.53 -0.18
N PRO A 734 7.82 -27.62 -1.50
CA PRO A 734 8.51 -28.60 -2.34
C PRO A 734 10.03 -28.43 -2.29
N ALA A 735 10.76 -29.53 -2.13
CA ALA A 735 12.21 -29.57 -2.05
C ALA A 735 12.90 -29.53 -3.44
N THR A 736 12.30 -28.88 -4.44
CA THR A 736 12.71 -28.98 -5.85
C THR A 736 14.12 -28.42 -6.09
N GLN A 737 14.95 -29.13 -6.87
CA GLN A 737 16.27 -28.68 -7.35
C GLN A 737 16.21 -27.48 -8.32
N VAL A 738 15.02 -27.08 -8.75
CA VAL A 738 14.79 -26.01 -9.73
C VAL A 738 14.29 -24.77 -9.00
N SER A 739 14.81 -23.59 -9.36
CA SER A 739 14.45 -22.28 -8.83
C SER A 739 13.03 -21.78 -9.21
N TYR A 740 12.11 -22.68 -9.53
CA TYR A 740 10.77 -22.33 -10.00
C TYR A 740 9.80 -22.22 -8.83
N ASP A 741 9.31 -21.01 -8.57
CA ASP A 741 8.38 -20.69 -7.51
C ASP A 741 7.00 -20.36 -8.11
N ILE A 742 5.98 -21.15 -7.77
CA ILE A 742 4.63 -21.03 -8.36
C ILE A 742 3.96 -19.71 -7.96
N CYS A 743 4.15 -19.27 -6.72
CA CYS A 743 3.62 -18.01 -6.22
C CYS A 743 4.23 -16.82 -6.97
N GLU A 744 5.56 -16.82 -7.11
CA GLU A 744 6.27 -15.77 -7.87
C GLU A 744 5.88 -15.78 -9.35
N GLU A 745 5.76 -16.96 -9.97
CA GLU A 745 5.36 -17.07 -11.38
C GLU A 745 3.94 -16.54 -11.59
N ILE A 746 2.95 -16.97 -10.80
CA ILE A 746 1.57 -16.46 -10.92
C ILE A 746 1.55 -14.95 -10.77
N GLN A 747 2.24 -14.40 -9.75
CA GLN A 747 2.27 -12.95 -9.54
C GLN A 747 2.95 -12.21 -10.71
N LYS A 748 4.06 -12.74 -11.22
CA LYS A 748 4.75 -12.18 -12.38
C LYS A 748 3.86 -12.21 -13.61
N LEU A 749 3.14 -13.30 -13.85
CA LEU A 749 2.16 -13.39 -14.94
C LEU A 749 1.09 -12.31 -14.79
N LEU A 750 0.52 -12.12 -13.59
CA LEU A 750 -0.50 -11.09 -13.35
C LEU A 750 0.04 -9.65 -13.53
N ASP A 751 1.27 -9.39 -13.09
CA ASP A 751 1.93 -8.09 -13.25
C ASP A 751 2.23 -7.81 -14.73
N ASP A 752 2.84 -8.77 -15.43
CA ASP A 752 3.19 -8.68 -16.84
C ASP A 752 1.95 -8.58 -17.72
N TYR A 753 0.88 -9.29 -17.37
CA TYR A 753 -0.37 -9.34 -18.14
C TYR A 753 -1.01 -7.96 -18.30
N THR A 754 -0.94 -7.10 -17.27
CA THR A 754 -1.39 -5.71 -17.38
C THR A 754 -0.55 -4.91 -18.39
N SER A 755 0.76 -5.13 -18.42
CA SER A 755 1.64 -4.47 -19.39
C SER A 755 1.39 -4.96 -20.82
N VAL A 756 1.16 -6.27 -21.00
CA VAL A 756 0.82 -6.90 -22.28
C VAL A 756 -0.49 -6.31 -22.81
N LEU A 757 -1.53 -6.19 -21.99
CA LEU A 757 -2.80 -5.58 -22.41
C LEU A 757 -2.68 -4.12 -22.85
N LYS A 758 -1.76 -3.35 -22.26
CA LYS A 758 -1.54 -1.93 -22.56
C LYS A 758 -0.54 -1.68 -23.70
N THR A 759 0.18 -2.71 -24.16
CA THR A 759 1.22 -2.56 -25.18
C THR A 759 0.61 -2.33 -26.56
N THR A 760 1.22 -1.44 -27.35
CA THR A 760 0.83 -1.25 -28.76
C THR A 760 1.51 -2.31 -29.61
N TYR A 761 0.72 -3.13 -30.30
CA TYR A 761 1.22 -4.23 -31.13
C TYR A 761 1.32 -3.82 -32.60
N THR A 762 2.44 -4.16 -33.24
CA THR A 762 2.65 -3.84 -34.66
C THR A 762 1.69 -4.60 -35.59
N ASN A 763 1.19 -5.76 -35.16
CA ASN A 763 0.12 -6.49 -35.84
C ASN A 763 -0.73 -7.34 -34.88
N HIS A 764 -1.94 -7.68 -35.32
CA HIS A 764 -2.89 -8.50 -34.56
C HIS A 764 -2.35 -9.90 -34.22
N LYS A 765 -1.48 -10.47 -35.06
CA LYS A 765 -0.90 -11.81 -34.84
C LYS A 765 0.03 -11.85 -33.61
N GLN A 766 0.84 -10.83 -33.41
CA GLN A 766 1.72 -10.71 -32.25
C GLN A 766 0.94 -10.61 -30.94
N TYR A 767 -0.15 -9.83 -30.93
CA TYR A 767 -1.07 -9.75 -29.78
C TYR A 767 -1.58 -11.13 -29.39
N TRP A 768 -2.16 -11.88 -30.34
CA TRP A 768 -2.70 -13.22 -30.05
C TRP A 768 -1.63 -14.24 -29.67
N MET A 769 -0.42 -14.17 -30.23
CA MET A 769 0.69 -15.03 -29.80
C MET A 769 1.08 -14.79 -28.34
N MET A 770 1.20 -13.52 -27.91
CA MET A 770 1.52 -13.20 -26.52
C MET A 770 0.38 -13.59 -25.55
N ARG A 771 -0.88 -13.42 -25.97
CA ARG A 771 -2.06 -13.89 -25.23
C ARG A 771 -2.04 -15.41 -25.04
N ALA A 772 -1.72 -16.16 -26.10
CA ALA A 772 -1.63 -17.62 -26.04
C ALA A 772 -0.49 -18.08 -25.11
N ASP A 773 0.66 -17.42 -25.14
CA ASP A 773 1.78 -17.69 -24.24
C ASP A 773 1.40 -17.48 -22.76
N GLN A 774 0.83 -16.33 -22.42
CA GLN A 774 0.36 -16.03 -21.06
C GLN A 774 -0.68 -17.04 -20.57
N ASN A 775 -1.64 -17.37 -21.43
CA ASN A 775 -2.66 -18.38 -21.15
C ASN A 775 -2.06 -19.76 -20.86
N ASN A 776 -1.03 -20.16 -21.61
CA ASN A 776 -0.33 -21.44 -21.40
C ASN A 776 0.52 -21.43 -20.13
N LYS A 777 1.20 -20.32 -19.82
CA LYS A 777 1.97 -20.18 -18.58
C LYS A 777 1.08 -20.25 -17.33
N MET A 778 -0.10 -19.62 -17.37
CA MET A 778 -1.08 -19.74 -16.28
C MET A 778 -1.54 -21.20 -16.09
N LYS A 779 -1.82 -21.93 -17.18
CA LYS A 779 -2.13 -23.37 -17.10
C LYS A 779 -1.00 -24.17 -16.45
N ILE A 780 0.24 -23.91 -16.84
CA ILE A 780 1.42 -24.58 -16.27
C ILE A 780 1.55 -24.26 -14.77
N ALA A 781 1.34 -23.01 -14.37
CA ALA A 781 1.42 -22.59 -12.97
C ALA A 781 0.35 -23.25 -12.09
N ILE A 782 -0.92 -23.28 -12.53
CA ILE A 782 -2.01 -23.98 -11.80
C ILE A 782 -1.78 -25.49 -11.79
N ASN A 783 -1.28 -26.08 -12.89
CA ASN A 783 -0.89 -27.48 -12.90
C ASN A 783 0.27 -27.78 -11.93
N GLY A 784 1.20 -26.82 -11.77
CA GLY A 784 2.26 -26.86 -10.78
C GLY A 784 1.72 -26.80 -9.35
N LEU A 785 0.76 -25.91 -9.07
CA LEU A 785 0.07 -25.84 -7.78
C LEU A 785 -0.51 -27.21 -7.41
N GLU A 786 -1.21 -27.85 -8.35
CA GLU A 786 -1.90 -29.12 -8.12
C GLU A 786 -0.92 -30.31 -7.96
N ASN A 787 0.04 -30.46 -8.87
CA ASN A 787 0.85 -31.69 -8.96
C ASN A 787 2.24 -31.58 -8.32
N VAL A 788 2.76 -30.38 -8.12
CA VAL A 788 4.10 -30.15 -7.51
C VAL A 788 3.98 -29.67 -6.08
N TRP A 789 3.09 -28.71 -5.81
CA TRP A 789 2.93 -28.15 -4.47
C TRP A 789 2.01 -28.99 -3.59
N LEU A 790 0.74 -29.14 -3.97
CA LEU A 790 -0.25 -29.88 -3.18
C LEU A 790 -0.07 -31.40 -3.29
N ARG A 791 0.39 -31.90 -4.45
CA ARG A 791 0.66 -33.32 -4.72
C ARG A 791 -0.53 -34.19 -4.31
N GLU A 792 -0.30 -35.34 -3.69
CA GLU A 792 -1.35 -36.24 -3.21
C GLU A 792 -2.41 -35.59 -2.29
N TRP A 793 -2.08 -34.49 -1.58
CA TRP A 793 -3.00 -33.81 -0.66
C TRP A 793 -4.01 -32.91 -1.36
N ARG A 794 -3.92 -32.72 -2.68
CA ARG A 794 -4.96 -32.04 -3.47
C ARG A 794 -6.34 -32.70 -3.32
N VAL A 795 -6.40 -34.00 -2.99
CA VAL A 795 -7.65 -34.72 -2.72
C VAL A 795 -8.45 -34.15 -1.55
N LEU A 796 -7.82 -33.37 -0.67
CA LEU A 796 -8.51 -32.68 0.42
C LEU A 796 -9.42 -31.54 -0.06
N PHE A 797 -9.15 -30.97 -1.23
CA PHE A 797 -10.01 -29.96 -1.87
C PHE A 797 -11.26 -30.59 -2.50
N MET A 798 -11.25 -31.90 -2.75
CA MET A 798 -12.36 -32.59 -3.39
C MET A 798 -13.50 -32.79 -2.39
N ALA A 799 -14.62 -32.09 -2.58
CA ALA A 799 -15.82 -32.24 -1.74
C ALA A 799 -16.46 -33.62 -1.91
N ASP A 800 -17.25 -34.06 -0.93
CA ASP A 800 -17.84 -35.40 -0.96
C ASP A 800 -18.93 -35.51 -2.04
N PRO A 801 -19.04 -36.67 -2.74
CA PRO A 801 -20.12 -36.92 -3.70
C PRO A 801 -21.50 -36.84 -3.06
N ILE A 802 -22.46 -36.28 -3.80
CA ILE A 802 -23.91 -36.34 -3.49
C ILE A 802 -24.66 -37.31 -4.41
N GLU A 803 -24.00 -37.76 -5.48
CA GLU A 803 -24.44 -38.81 -6.39
C GLU A 803 -23.45 -40.00 -6.31
N ASP A 804 -23.78 -41.12 -6.95
CA ASP A 804 -22.93 -42.34 -6.98
C ASP A 804 -22.54 -42.90 -5.59
N LEU A 805 -23.43 -42.74 -4.59
CA LEU A 805 -23.16 -43.09 -3.20
C LEU A 805 -22.91 -44.59 -2.98
N GLU A 806 -23.48 -45.46 -3.80
CA GLU A 806 -23.23 -46.91 -3.75
C GLU A 806 -21.75 -47.23 -3.97
N MET A 807 -21.14 -46.62 -4.99
CA MET A 807 -19.73 -46.75 -5.30
C MET A 807 -18.85 -46.24 -4.16
N VAL A 808 -19.20 -45.09 -3.59
CA VAL A 808 -18.51 -44.52 -2.42
C VAL A 808 -18.57 -45.49 -1.22
N ASN A 809 -19.75 -46.05 -0.95
CA ASN A 809 -19.95 -47.00 0.14
C ASN A 809 -19.15 -48.30 -0.05
N GLU A 810 -19.07 -48.83 -1.28
CA GLU A 810 -18.24 -50.00 -1.58
C GLU A 810 -16.74 -49.76 -1.35
N ILE A 811 -16.26 -48.55 -1.66
CA ILE A 811 -14.86 -48.15 -1.40
C ILE A 811 -14.64 -48.04 0.12
N HIS A 812 -15.56 -47.39 0.84
CA HIS A 812 -15.49 -47.28 2.30
C HIS A 812 -15.49 -48.64 3.00
N GLN A 813 -16.42 -49.53 2.63
CA GLN A 813 -16.53 -50.88 3.18
C GLN A 813 -15.28 -51.72 2.88
N MET A 814 -14.68 -51.56 1.71
CA MET A 814 -13.41 -52.21 1.37
C MET A 814 -12.31 -51.79 2.36
N ILE A 815 -12.18 -50.49 2.64
CA ILE A 815 -11.19 -49.97 3.61
C ILE A 815 -11.49 -50.46 5.03
N ASP A 816 -12.75 -50.37 5.47
CA ASP A 816 -13.16 -50.81 6.81
C ASP A 816 -12.91 -52.32 7.02
N LYS A 817 -13.19 -53.14 6.00
CA LYS A 817 -12.91 -54.57 6.01
C LYS A 817 -11.42 -54.87 6.11
N LEU A 818 -10.58 -54.21 5.31
CA LEU A 818 -9.13 -54.39 5.36
C LEU A 818 -8.54 -54.01 6.72
N ILE A 819 -9.08 -52.96 7.35
CA ILE A 819 -8.68 -52.54 8.70
C ILE A 819 -9.14 -53.56 9.74
N SER A 820 -10.38 -54.05 9.65
CA SER A 820 -10.93 -55.05 10.59
C SER A 820 -10.22 -56.41 10.50
N ASP A 821 -9.84 -56.84 9.30
CA ASP A 821 -9.13 -58.10 9.07
C ASP A 821 -7.68 -58.04 9.59
N PHE A 822 -7.11 -56.83 9.69
CA PHE A 822 -5.77 -56.60 10.21
C PHE A 822 -5.78 -56.59 11.74
N LYS A 823 -5.48 -57.75 12.35
CA LYS A 823 -5.33 -57.94 13.81
C LYS A 823 -4.12 -57.16 14.36
N SER A 824 -4.24 -55.85 14.50
CA SER A 824 -3.23 -54.97 15.08
C SER A 824 -3.42 -54.84 16.60
N PRO A 825 -2.34 -54.82 17.40
CA PRO A 825 -2.41 -54.47 18.83
C PRO A 825 -2.75 -52.99 19.06
N ASN A 826 -2.47 -52.11 18.08
CA ASN A 826 -2.77 -50.68 18.14
C ASN A 826 -4.00 -50.35 17.27
N GLU A 827 -4.96 -49.62 17.82
CA GLU A 827 -6.16 -49.20 17.11
C GLU A 827 -5.87 -48.07 16.11
N ILE A 828 -6.33 -48.22 14.85
CA ILE A 828 -6.23 -47.15 13.84
C ILE A 828 -7.23 -46.04 14.20
N SER A 829 -6.72 -44.82 14.38
CA SER A 829 -7.51 -43.66 14.78
C SER A 829 -8.63 -43.31 13.78
N LYS A 830 -9.71 -42.69 14.26
CA LYS A 830 -10.81 -42.18 13.42
C LYS A 830 -10.29 -41.23 12.33
N ARG A 831 -9.35 -40.35 12.68
CA ARG A 831 -8.64 -39.45 11.77
C ARG A 831 -7.99 -40.22 10.61
N CYS A 832 -7.20 -41.26 10.91
CA CYS A 832 -6.52 -42.04 9.89
C CYS A 832 -7.51 -42.80 9.00
N LYS A 833 -8.55 -43.43 9.59
CA LYS A 833 -9.64 -44.09 8.85
C LYS A 833 -10.30 -43.14 7.85
N TRP A 834 -10.63 -41.91 8.27
CA TRP A 834 -11.24 -40.92 7.39
C TRP A 834 -10.31 -40.49 6.26
N LEU A 835 -9.04 -40.22 6.54
CA LEU A 835 -8.05 -39.84 5.52
C LEU A 835 -7.82 -40.97 4.50
N LEU A 836 -7.76 -42.23 4.94
CA LEU A 836 -7.64 -43.39 4.04
C LEU A 836 -8.83 -43.47 3.09
N LYS A 837 -10.06 -43.28 3.61
CA LYS A 837 -11.29 -43.22 2.81
C LYS A 837 -11.25 -42.07 1.81
N LYS A 838 -10.84 -40.87 2.25
CA LYS A 838 -10.73 -39.68 1.40
C LYS A 838 -9.74 -39.87 0.25
N VAL A 839 -8.54 -40.38 0.54
CA VAL A 839 -7.52 -40.73 -0.47
C VAL A 839 -8.05 -41.79 -1.43
N SER A 840 -8.79 -42.79 -0.92
CA SER A 840 -9.34 -43.87 -1.75
C SER A 840 -10.40 -43.38 -2.74
N ILE A 841 -11.30 -42.48 -2.34
CA ILE A 841 -12.28 -41.85 -3.24
C ILE A 841 -11.56 -40.95 -4.26
N GLY A 842 -10.53 -40.22 -3.82
CA GLY A 842 -9.76 -39.30 -4.66
C GLY A 842 -8.74 -39.99 -5.57
N ALA A 843 -8.56 -41.31 -5.45
CA ALA A 843 -7.49 -42.04 -6.13
C ALA A 843 -7.57 -41.97 -7.66
N GLY A 844 -8.75 -41.69 -8.24
CA GLY A 844 -8.91 -41.48 -9.68
C GLY A 844 -8.08 -40.31 -10.21
N PHE A 845 -7.87 -39.28 -9.38
CA PHE A 845 -7.09 -38.09 -9.71
C PHE A 845 -5.59 -38.20 -9.39
N LEU A 846 -5.15 -39.31 -8.80
CA LEU A 846 -3.78 -39.50 -8.32
C LEU A 846 -3.02 -40.51 -9.20
N THR A 847 -1.70 -40.33 -9.32
CA THR A 847 -0.83 -41.39 -9.87
C THR A 847 -0.70 -42.55 -8.88
N ARG A 848 -0.27 -43.71 -9.36
CA ARG A 848 0.00 -44.86 -8.48
C ARG A 848 1.01 -44.51 -7.39
N GLU A 849 2.06 -43.79 -7.76
CA GLU A 849 3.11 -43.35 -6.84
C GLU A 849 2.58 -42.37 -5.78
N GLU A 850 1.67 -41.46 -6.16
CA GLU A 850 0.99 -40.56 -5.23
C GLU A 850 0.12 -41.31 -4.23
N ILE A 851 -0.68 -42.27 -4.70
CA ILE A 851 -1.52 -43.12 -3.84
C ILE A 851 -0.62 -43.87 -2.84
N ALA A 852 0.44 -44.52 -3.32
CA ALA A 852 1.36 -45.26 -2.45
C ALA A 852 2.00 -44.38 -1.38
N ARG A 853 2.42 -43.15 -1.73
CA ARG A 853 2.97 -42.20 -0.75
C ARG A 853 1.94 -41.77 0.28
N ALA A 854 0.74 -41.41 -0.14
CA ALA A 854 -0.33 -40.98 0.77
C ALA A 854 -0.69 -42.09 1.78
N ILE A 855 -0.90 -43.32 1.30
CA ILE A 855 -1.28 -44.44 2.18
C ILE A 855 -0.14 -44.81 3.14
N LYS A 856 1.11 -44.83 2.68
CA LYS A 856 2.28 -45.08 3.55
C LYS A 856 2.49 -43.97 4.57
N PHE A 857 2.22 -42.72 4.21
CA PHE A 857 2.25 -41.60 5.15
C PHE A 857 1.21 -41.75 6.27
N LEU A 858 0.02 -42.25 5.94
CA LEU A 858 -1.07 -42.46 6.92
C LEU A 858 -0.87 -43.69 7.81
N LEU A 859 -0.08 -44.67 7.35
CA LEU A 859 0.15 -45.95 8.03
C LEU A 859 1.65 -46.26 8.18
N PRO A 860 2.45 -45.39 8.83
CA PRO A 860 3.91 -45.54 8.88
C PRO A 860 4.36 -46.79 9.64
N GLU A 861 3.59 -47.24 10.63
CA GLU A 861 3.89 -48.42 11.46
C GLU A 861 3.18 -49.70 10.98
N HIS A 862 2.37 -49.61 9.93
CA HIS A 862 1.50 -50.70 9.46
C HIS A 862 1.73 -51.03 7.98
N GLU A 863 2.98 -51.29 7.61
CA GLU A 863 3.40 -51.47 6.21
C GLU A 863 2.59 -52.56 5.46
N LYS A 864 2.30 -53.70 6.10
CA LYS A 864 1.49 -54.77 5.48
C LYS A 864 0.07 -54.30 5.14
N LEU A 865 -0.58 -53.60 6.07
CA LEU A 865 -1.91 -53.04 5.84
C LEU A 865 -1.87 -51.96 4.75
N ALA A 866 -0.87 -51.08 4.79
CA ALA A 866 -0.67 -50.05 3.78
C ALA A 866 -0.56 -50.66 2.38
N ASN A 867 0.26 -51.70 2.21
CA ASN A 867 0.42 -52.39 0.93
C ASN A 867 -0.87 -53.07 0.45
N ASN A 868 -1.65 -53.69 1.36
CA ASN A 868 -2.93 -54.30 1.01
C ASN A 868 -3.97 -53.26 0.54
N ILE A 869 -4.03 -52.12 1.22
CA ILE A 869 -4.90 -50.99 0.83
C ILE A 869 -4.48 -50.46 -0.54
N ILE A 870 -3.18 -50.23 -0.76
CA ILE A 870 -2.65 -49.74 -2.05
C ILE A 870 -3.03 -50.69 -3.19
N LEU A 871 -2.82 -51.99 -3.03
CA LEU A 871 -3.17 -52.99 -4.04
C LEU A 871 -4.69 -53.03 -4.31
N SER A 872 -5.51 -52.91 -3.26
CA SER A 872 -6.97 -52.91 -3.39
C SER A 872 -7.47 -51.67 -4.14
N ILE A 873 -6.89 -50.50 -3.85
CA ILE A 873 -7.18 -49.26 -4.60
C ILE A 873 -6.75 -49.43 -6.06
N TYR A 874 -5.55 -49.97 -6.33
CA TYR A 874 -5.09 -50.20 -7.70
C TYR A 874 -6.01 -51.12 -8.51
N GLY A 875 -6.53 -52.19 -7.88
CA GLY A 875 -7.49 -53.09 -8.50
C GLY A 875 -8.83 -52.41 -8.84
N LYS A 876 -9.24 -51.40 -8.04
CA LYS A 876 -10.48 -50.64 -8.26
C LYS A 876 -10.30 -49.31 -8.99
N LEU A 877 -9.09 -48.91 -9.38
CA LEU A 877 -8.82 -47.62 -10.05
C LEU A 877 -9.77 -47.32 -11.23
N PRO A 878 -10.02 -48.24 -12.19
CA PRO A 878 -10.94 -47.97 -13.30
C PRO A 878 -12.36 -47.63 -12.85
N TYR A 879 -12.81 -48.24 -11.75
CA TYR A 879 -14.12 -48.00 -11.16
C TYR A 879 -14.15 -46.65 -10.43
N ILE A 880 -13.11 -46.34 -9.64
CA ILE A 880 -12.98 -45.07 -8.90
C ILE A 880 -12.96 -43.86 -9.85
N LYS A 881 -12.36 -43.98 -11.04
CA LYS A 881 -12.34 -42.91 -12.06
C LYS A 881 -13.73 -42.44 -12.51
N ASN A 882 -14.76 -43.28 -12.36
CA ASN A 882 -16.12 -42.85 -12.67
C ASN A 882 -16.61 -41.72 -11.74
N LEU A 883 -16.00 -41.56 -10.55
CA LEU A 883 -16.31 -40.48 -9.61
C LEU A 883 -15.75 -39.11 -10.02
N GLU A 884 -14.93 -39.01 -11.08
CA GLU A 884 -14.31 -37.74 -11.48
C GLU A 884 -15.35 -36.66 -11.85
N ASN A 885 -16.48 -37.06 -12.42
CA ASN A 885 -17.54 -36.16 -12.90
C ASN A 885 -18.82 -36.18 -12.04
N THR A 886 -18.81 -36.87 -10.91
CA THR A 886 -19.97 -36.96 -10.02
C THR A 886 -20.31 -35.59 -9.42
N LYS A 887 -21.60 -35.33 -9.16
CA LYS A 887 -21.98 -34.12 -8.42
C LYS A 887 -21.52 -34.24 -6.98
N ARG A 888 -20.99 -33.14 -6.46
CA ARG A 888 -20.43 -33.06 -5.10
C ARG A 888 -21.10 -31.97 -4.29
N GLN A 889 -20.92 -32.04 -2.98
CA GLN A 889 -21.28 -31.01 -2.01
C GLN A 889 -20.63 -29.66 -2.33
N THR A 890 -21.13 -28.59 -1.71
CA THR A 890 -20.52 -27.26 -1.87
C THR A 890 -19.16 -27.21 -1.21
N LEU A 891 -18.13 -26.90 -1.99
CA LEU A 891 -16.79 -26.62 -1.48
C LEU A 891 -16.73 -25.17 -0.99
N VAL A 892 -16.60 -25.00 0.32
CA VAL A 892 -16.38 -23.69 0.94
C VAL A 892 -14.89 -23.51 1.21
N LEU A 893 -14.26 -22.58 0.48
CA LEU A 893 -12.84 -22.26 0.59
C LEU A 893 -12.62 -21.04 1.49
N ILE A 894 -11.93 -21.23 2.59
CA ILE A 894 -11.37 -20.14 3.40
C ILE A 894 -9.89 -20.02 3.05
N ILE A 895 -9.48 -18.93 2.40
CA ILE A 895 -8.14 -18.77 1.87
C ILE A 895 -7.43 -17.63 2.60
N ASP A 896 -6.19 -17.87 3.01
CA ASP A 896 -5.31 -16.84 3.53
C ASP A 896 -5.30 -15.61 2.60
N GLU A 897 -5.55 -14.43 3.15
CA GLU A 897 -5.65 -13.18 2.39
C GLU A 897 -4.41 -12.91 1.51
N HIS A 898 -3.23 -13.37 1.92
CA HIS A 898 -2.00 -13.26 1.13
C HIS A 898 -1.91 -14.22 -0.05
N MET A 899 -2.73 -15.28 -0.09
CA MET A 899 -2.81 -16.26 -1.17
C MET A 899 -4.07 -16.11 -2.03
N ASP A 900 -4.91 -15.11 -1.76
CA ASP A 900 -6.20 -14.92 -2.42
C ASP A 900 -6.08 -14.68 -3.95
N TYR A 901 -4.92 -14.25 -4.45
CA TYR A 901 -4.67 -14.12 -5.88
C TYR A 901 -4.57 -15.46 -6.63
N ILE A 902 -4.41 -16.58 -5.92
CA ILE A 902 -4.32 -17.93 -6.51
C ILE A 902 -5.72 -18.46 -6.80
N ALA A 903 -5.96 -18.87 -8.05
CA ALA A 903 -7.23 -19.45 -8.49
C ALA A 903 -7.30 -20.97 -8.23
N PHE A 904 -7.47 -21.38 -6.97
CA PHE A 904 -7.65 -22.79 -6.61
C PHE A 904 -8.80 -23.45 -7.38
N GLU A 905 -9.87 -22.71 -7.67
CA GLU A 905 -11.05 -23.17 -8.40
C GLU A 905 -10.78 -23.47 -9.89
N ALA A 906 -9.56 -23.19 -10.36
CA ALA A 906 -9.10 -23.55 -11.70
C ALA A 906 -8.31 -24.87 -11.74
N MET A 907 -8.06 -25.50 -10.57
CA MET A 907 -7.46 -26.83 -10.48
C MET A 907 -8.38 -27.88 -11.09
N GLU A 908 -7.77 -28.87 -11.75
CA GLU A 908 -8.48 -29.92 -12.49
C GLU A 908 -9.37 -30.75 -11.56
N ILE A 909 -8.86 -31.12 -10.38
CA ILE A 909 -9.58 -31.92 -9.39
C ILE A 909 -10.88 -31.27 -8.89
N ILE A 910 -10.99 -29.93 -8.88
CA ILE A 910 -12.19 -29.21 -8.42
C ILE A 910 -12.90 -28.37 -9.47
N LYS A 911 -12.48 -28.41 -10.75
CA LYS A 911 -13.04 -27.53 -11.80
C LYS A 911 -14.56 -27.62 -11.96
N ASN A 912 -15.15 -28.78 -11.64
CA ASN A 912 -16.58 -29.06 -11.75
C ASN A 912 -17.33 -28.93 -10.41
N HIS A 913 -16.64 -28.54 -9.33
CA HIS A 913 -17.26 -28.43 -8.01
C HIS A 913 -18.02 -27.10 -7.87
N PRO A 914 -19.18 -27.10 -7.19
CA PRO A 914 -19.77 -25.86 -6.70
C PRO A 914 -18.85 -25.28 -5.62
N THR A 915 -18.12 -24.22 -5.96
CA THR A 915 -17.08 -23.65 -5.08
C THR A 915 -17.35 -22.18 -4.78
N THR A 916 -17.21 -21.80 -3.50
CA THR A 916 -17.30 -20.40 -3.05
C THR A 916 -16.20 -20.07 -2.05
N ARG A 917 -15.79 -18.80 -1.98
CA ARG A 917 -14.80 -18.29 -1.04
C ARG A 917 -15.42 -17.55 0.14
N PHE A 918 -14.80 -17.69 1.30
CA PHE A 918 -14.99 -16.79 2.44
C PHE A 918 -13.65 -16.26 2.95
N PRO A 919 -13.59 -15.02 3.46
CA PRO A 919 -12.37 -14.49 4.07
C PRO A 919 -11.96 -15.21 5.37
N SER A 920 -12.94 -15.69 6.15
CA SER A 920 -12.71 -16.44 7.38
C SER A 920 -13.96 -17.22 7.80
N LEU A 921 -13.78 -18.21 8.69
CA LEU A 921 -14.90 -18.93 9.31
C LEU A 921 -15.87 -17.98 10.04
N HIS A 922 -15.33 -16.93 10.67
CA HIS A 922 -16.12 -15.93 11.40
C HIS A 922 -17.08 -15.18 10.47
N VAL A 923 -16.58 -14.74 9.31
CA VAL A 923 -17.40 -14.05 8.31
C VAL A 923 -18.40 -15.02 7.67
N ALA A 924 -17.99 -16.26 7.40
CA ALA A 924 -18.89 -17.30 6.89
C ALA A 924 -20.06 -17.56 7.86
N TYR A 925 -19.77 -17.73 9.14
CA TYR A 925 -20.76 -17.92 10.18
C TYR A 925 -21.66 -16.70 10.36
N ALA A 926 -21.09 -15.49 10.36
CA ALA A 926 -21.85 -14.25 10.49
C ALA A 926 -22.83 -14.06 9.33
N LEU A 927 -22.40 -14.31 8.09
CA LEU A 927 -23.23 -14.19 6.90
C LEU A 927 -24.28 -15.31 6.82
N PHE A 928 -23.93 -16.54 7.21
CA PHE A 928 -24.91 -17.62 7.38
C PHE A 928 -26.01 -17.23 8.36
N LYS A 929 -25.65 -16.72 9.55
CA LYS A 929 -26.62 -16.28 10.57
C LYS A 929 -27.44 -15.07 10.17
N GLU A 930 -26.94 -14.23 9.26
CA GLU A 930 -27.71 -13.11 8.70
C GLU A 930 -28.81 -13.59 7.74
N HIS A 931 -28.60 -14.71 7.05
CA HIS A 931 -29.51 -15.23 6.01
C HIS A 931 -30.14 -16.59 6.35
N GLU A 932 -29.99 -17.08 7.59
CA GLU A 932 -30.33 -18.43 8.04
C GLU A 932 -31.76 -18.84 7.66
N ASP A 933 -32.73 -17.94 7.86
CA ASP A 933 -34.16 -18.18 7.59
C ASP A 933 -34.48 -18.39 6.10
N THR A 934 -33.54 -18.07 5.21
CA THR A 934 -33.70 -18.19 3.75
C THR A 934 -32.83 -19.29 3.14
N ILE A 935 -32.10 -20.03 3.96
CA ILE A 935 -31.21 -21.10 3.51
C ILE A 935 -31.94 -22.46 3.58
N VAL A 936 -31.94 -23.18 2.48
CA VAL A 936 -32.49 -24.54 2.36
C VAL A 936 -31.46 -25.40 1.63
N ASP A 937 -31.18 -26.60 2.16
CA ASP A 937 -30.16 -27.52 1.63
C ASP A 937 -28.79 -26.83 1.39
N GLY A 938 -28.38 -25.99 2.33
CA GLY A 938 -27.12 -25.25 2.27
C GLY A 938 -27.07 -24.09 1.25
N CYS A 939 -28.16 -23.78 0.56
CA CYS A 939 -28.24 -22.68 -0.39
C CYS A 939 -29.23 -21.60 0.06
N LYS A 940 -28.86 -20.33 -0.05
CA LYS A 940 -29.82 -19.23 0.05
C LYS A 940 -30.78 -19.30 -1.13
N ILE A 941 -32.07 -19.29 -0.83
CA ILE A 941 -33.13 -19.40 -1.83
C ILE A 941 -33.52 -18.02 -2.37
N ILE A 942 -33.63 -17.93 -3.69
CA ILE A 942 -34.25 -16.81 -4.41
C ILE A 942 -35.45 -17.38 -5.17
N LYS A 943 -36.65 -16.81 -4.95
CA LYS A 943 -37.85 -17.22 -5.69
C LYS A 943 -37.86 -16.56 -7.05
N ALA A 944 -38.04 -17.33 -8.12
CA ALA A 944 -38.06 -16.80 -9.48
C ALA A 944 -39.24 -15.81 -9.67
N ARG A 945 -38.92 -14.60 -10.14
CA ARG A 945 -39.89 -13.54 -10.50
C ARG A 945 -39.37 -12.75 -11.70
N GLU A 946 -40.28 -12.19 -12.49
CA GLU A 946 -39.93 -11.46 -13.72
C GLU A 946 -39.05 -10.22 -13.46
N ASP A 947 -39.20 -9.59 -12.29
CA ASP A 947 -38.52 -8.36 -11.88
C ASP A 947 -37.39 -8.58 -10.86
N MET A 948 -36.81 -9.78 -10.82
CA MET A 948 -35.86 -10.19 -9.77
C MET A 948 -34.52 -9.44 -9.79
N GLY A 949 -34.16 -8.80 -10.91
CA GLY A 949 -32.86 -8.16 -11.05
C GLY A 949 -32.85 -6.86 -11.84
N ILE A 950 -31.77 -6.10 -11.63
CA ILE A 950 -31.42 -4.88 -12.35
C ILE A 950 -30.06 -5.05 -13.01
N CYS A 951 -29.92 -4.53 -14.22
CA CYS A 951 -28.68 -4.59 -15.00
C CYS A 951 -28.15 -3.18 -15.29
N VAL A 952 -26.85 -2.96 -15.06
CA VAL A 952 -26.12 -1.74 -15.44
C VAL A 952 -25.04 -2.15 -16.44
N VAL A 953 -25.13 -1.61 -17.66
CA VAL A 953 -24.31 -2.02 -18.80
C VAL A 953 -23.63 -0.80 -19.42
N ASN A 954 -22.30 -0.87 -19.53
CA ASN A 954 -21.47 0.18 -20.12
C ASN A 954 -21.76 1.60 -19.56
N PRO A 955 -21.74 1.81 -18.23
CA PRO A 955 -22.07 3.11 -17.64
C PRO A 955 -21.09 4.23 -18.01
N SER A 956 -19.87 3.90 -18.44
CA SER A 956 -18.85 4.82 -18.94
C SER A 956 -19.06 5.25 -20.40
N GLY A 957 -19.84 4.50 -21.16
CA GLY A 957 -20.14 4.79 -22.57
C GLY A 957 -19.01 4.52 -23.55
N ASP A 958 -17.96 3.78 -23.16
CA ASP A 958 -16.76 3.53 -23.98
C ASP A 958 -16.60 2.06 -24.43
N LEU A 959 -17.56 1.19 -24.11
CA LEU A 959 -17.54 -0.25 -24.44
C LEU A 959 -18.65 -0.66 -25.44
N ASP A 960 -18.80 0.07 -26.55
CA ASP A 960 -19.89 -0.10 -27.55
C ASP A 960 -20.14 -1.55 -28.00
N LYS A 961 -19.07 -2.32 -28.22
CA LYS A 961 -19.17 -3.71 -28.69
C LYS A 961 -19.74 -4.64 -27.62
N MET A 962 -19.33 -4.45 -26.37
CA MET A 962 -19.86 -5.22 -25.23
C MET A 962 -21.30 -4.82 -24.95
N GLU A 963 -21.60 -3.51 -24.94
CA GLU A 963 -22.95 -2.99 -24.76
C GLU A 963 -23.92 -3.63 -25.76
N LYS A 964 -23.57 -3.62 -27.05
CA LYS A 964 -24.40 -4.21 -28.10
C LYS A 964 -24.66 -5.71 -27.86
N ARG A 965 -23.64 -6.46 -27.44
CA ARG A 965 -23.76 -7.91 -27.14
C ARG A 965 -24.64 -8.18 -25.92
N MET A 966 -24.41 -7.44 -24.84
CA MET A 966 -25.18 -7.57 -23.59
C MET A 966 -26.63 -7.15 -23.80
N LYS A 967 -26.89 -6.05 -24.51
CA LYS A 967 -28.25 -5.61 -24.84
C LYS A 967 -29.03 -6.68 -25.60
N LEU A 968 -28.44 -7.27 -26.65
CA LEU A 968 -29.06 -8.37 -27.38
C LEU A 968 -29.39 -9.58 -26.49
N PHE A 969 -28.54 -9.90 -25.52
CA PHE A 969 -28.78 -10.99 -24.57
C PHE A 969 -29.91 -10.64 -23.60
N MET A 970 -29.85 -9.46 -22.96
CA MET A 970 -30.83 -9.03 -21.97
C MET A 970 -32.22 -8.88 -22.58
N ASP A 971 -32.34 -8.24 -23.75
CA ASP A 971 -33.60 -8.08 -24.48
C ASP A 971 -34.21 -9.43 -24.88
N PHE A 972 -33.38 -10.45 -25.11
CA PHE A 972 -33.83 -11.79 -25.50
C PHE A 972 -34.16 -12.70 -24.31
N TRP A 973 -33.28 -12.75 -23.31
CA TRP A 973 -33.35 -13.71 -22.21
C TRP A 973 -34.11 -13.17 -21.01
N LEU A 974 -33.95 -11.89 -20.70
CA LEU A 974 -34.47 -11.23 -19.48
C LEU A 974 -35.15 -9.89 -19.82
N PRO A 975 -36.15 -9.85 -20.74
CA PRO A 975 -36.74 -8.60 -21.22
C PRO A 975 -37.46 -7.78 -20.14
N GLN A 976 -37.82 -8.40 -19.01
CA GLN A 976 -38.51 -7.75 -17.89
C GLN A 976 -37.55 -7.14 -16.86
N TRP A 977 -36.24 -7.38 -16.97
CA TRP A 977 -35.26 -6.76 -16.07
C TRP A 977 -35.03 -5.30 -16.44
N LYS A 978 -35.16 -4.42 -15.44
CA LYS A 978 -34.81 -3.01 -15.61
C LYS A 978 -33.30 -2.91 -15.91
N SER A 979 -32.98 -2.33 -17.07
CA SER A 979 -31.61 -2.27 -17.59
C SER A 979 -31.22 -0.83 -17.95
N CYS A 980 -30.06 -0.39 -17.45
CA CYS A 980 -29.44 0.89 -17.78
C CYS A 980 -28.30 0.64 -18.78
N TYR A 981 -28.33 1.30 -19.95
CA TYR A 981 -27.33 1.17 -21.00
C TYR A 981 -26.72 2.52 -21.31
N ASN A 982 -25.39 2.59 -21.43
CA ASN A 982 -24.67 3.80 -21.87
C ASN A 982 -25.06 5.05 -21.06
N ALA A 983 -25.27 4.87 -19.77
CA ALA A 983 -25.65 5.94 -18.86
C ALA A 983 -25.12 5.63 -17.46
N GLN A 984 -24.63 6.67 -16.80
CA GLN A 984 -24.23 6.57 -15.41
C GLN A 984 -25.47 6.28 -14.56
N PRO A 985 -25.44 5.26 -13.70
CA PRO A 985 -26.56 4.98 -12.81
C PRO A 985 -26.69 6.09 -11.77
N GLY A 986 -27.89 6.59 -11.56
CA GLY A 986 -28.25 7.42 -10.42
C GLY A 986 -28.54 6.53 -9.21
N GLU A 987 -29.79 6.53 -8.75
CA GLU A 987 -30.20 5.69 -7.61
C GLU A 987 -30.41 4.20 -7.96
N GLU A 988 -30.32 3.81 -9.24
CA GLU A 988 -30.63 2.44 -9.70
C GLU A 988 -29.78 1.37 -9.02
N MET A 989 -28.49 1.64 -8.79
CA MET A 989 -27.63 0.66 -8.11
C MET A 989 -27.99 0.53 -6.63
N SER A 990 -28.24 1.64 -5.94
CA SER A 990 -28.66 1.61 -4.53
C SER A 990 -30.04 0.95 -4.38
N GLU A 991 -30.98 1.23 -5.30
CA GLU A 991 -32.28 0.55 -5.38
C GLU A 991 -32.11 -0.95 -5.57
N ALA A 992 -31.25 -1.37 -6.51
CA ALA A 992 -30.98 -2.77 -6.76
C ALA A 992 -30.42 -3.49 -5.53
N LEU A 993 -29.43 -2.87 -4.86
CA LEU A 993 -28.78 -3.46 -3.69
C LEU A 993 -29.74 -3.72 -2.52
N ILE A 994 -30.74 -2.86 -2.34
CA ILE A 994 -31.65 -2.90 -1.18
C ILE A 994 -32.96 -3.64 -1.51
N ASN A 995 -33.48 -3.51 -2.73
CA ASN A 995 -34.84 -3.91 -3.08
C ASN A 995 -34.93 -5.07 -4.10
N ARG A 996 -33.81 -5.49 -4.70
CA ARG A 996 -33.78 -6.57 -5.70
C ARG A 996 -32.98 -7.78 -5.20
N ASP A 997 -33.21 -8.92 -5.85
CA ASP A 997 -32.49 -10.15 -5.54
C ASP A 997 -31.13 -10.19 -6.24
N ILE A 998 -31.02 -9.56 -7.42
CA ILE A 998 -29.80 -9.59 -8.23
C ILE A 998 -29.47 -8.18 -8.76
N LEU A 999 -28.22 -7.74 -8.54
CA LEU A 999 -27.61 -6.63 -9.26
C LEU A 999 -26.57 -7.18 -10.23
N MET A 1000 -26.70 -6.88 -11.52
CA MET A 1000 -25.70 -7.19 -12.53
C MET A 1000 -25.03 -5.91 -13.03
N TYR A 1001 -23.71 -5.88 -12.95
CA TYR A 1001 -22.86 -4.81 -13.46
C TYR A 1001 -21.93 -5.36 -14.55
N THR A 1002 -22.00 -4.80 -15.76
CA THR A 1002 -21.07 -5.08 -16.86
C THR A 1002 -20.41 -3.79 -17.32
N GLY A 1003 -19.11 -3.66 -17.08
CA GLY A 1003 -18.36 -2.43 -17.34
C GLY A 1003 -16.94 -2.51 -16.79
N HIS A 1004 -16.28 -1.37 -16.63
CA HIS A 1004 -14.93 -1.32 -16.07
C HIS A 1004 -14.92 -1.62 -14.57
N GLY A 1005 -13.93 -2.36 -14.09
CA GLY A 1005 -13.70 -2.55 -12.66
C GLY A 1005 -14.89 -3.16 -11.91
N ASN A 1006 -15.32 -2.48 -10.85
CA ASN A 1006 -16.30 -2.99 -9.88
C ASN A 1006 -17.46 -2.00 -9.57
N GLY A 1007 -17.58 -0.93 -10.34
CA GLY A 1007 -18.64 0.06 -10.19
C GLY A 1007 -18.46 1.05 -9.03
N ILE A 1008 -17.33 1.02 -8.30
CA ILE A 1008 -17.09 1.92 -7.15
C ILE A 1008 -17.04 3.41 -7.54
N GLU A 1009 -16.78 3.70 -8.81
CA GLU A 1009 -16.80 5.06 -9.37
C GLU A 1009 -18.21 5.68 -9.40
N TYR A 1010 -19.24 4.84 -9.35
CA TYR A 1010 -20.64 5.25 -9.37
C TYR A 1010 -21.36 5.04 -8.04
N LEU A 1011 -20.92 4.06 -7.24
CA LEU A 1011 -21.40 3.86 -5.87
C LEU A 1011 -20.22 3.54 -4.96
N SER A 1012 -19.85 4.51 -4.12
CA SER A 1012 -18.64 4.40 -3.33
C SER A 1012 -18.70 3.23 -2.35
N GLY A 1013 -17.53 2.71 -2.00
CA GLY A 1013 -17.41 1.64 -1.03
C GLY A 1013 -17.99 1.99 0.34
N GLU A 1014 -17.86 3.25 0.77
CA GLU A 1014 -18.43 3.75 2.02
C GLU A 1014 -19.96 3.81 1.96
N ASP A 1015 -20.54 4.15 0.81
CA ASP A 1015 -21.98 4.19 0.61
C ASP A 1015 -22.58 2.77 0.59
N ILE A 1016 -21.96 1.81 -0.11
CA ILE A 1016 -22.35 0.39 -0.08
C ILE A 1016 -22.42 -0.09 1.37
N GLU A 1017 -21.36 0.19 2.09
CA GLU A 1017 -21.19 -0.16 3.48
C GLU A 1017 -22.34 0.38 4.35
N ARG A 1018 -22.84 1.61 4.10
CA ARG A 1018 -23.95 2.23 4.86
C ARG A 1018 -25.31 1.58 4.60
N MET A 1019 -25.41 0.71 3.60
CA MET A 1019 -26.62 -0.02 3.25
C MET A 1019 -26.65 -1.40 3.92
N ARG A 1020 -27.83 -2.02 3.93
CA ARG A 1020 -27.98 -3.46 4.17
C ARG A 1020 -28.34 -4.12 2.86
N VAL A 1021 -27.31 -4.57 2.16
CA VAL A 1021 -27.39 -5.18 0.84
C VAL A 1021 -28.11 -6.52 0.95
N LYS A 1022 -29.20 -6.67 0.21
CA LYS A 1022 -29.97 -7.92 0.08
C LYS A 1022 -29.67 -8.67 -1.22
N SER A 1023 -29.20 -7.96 -2.25
CA SER A 1023 -28.97 -8.53 -3.57
C SER A 1023 -27.69 -9.38 -3.63
N THR A 1024 -27.74 -10.47 -4.39
CA THR A 1024 -26.55 -11.10 -4.97
C THR A 1024 -25.98 -10.19 -6.06
N VAL A 1025 -24.70 -9.85 -5.95
CA VAL A 1025 -24.06 -8.86 -6.83
C VAL A 1025 -23.12 -9.56 -7.82
N LEU A 1026 -23.32 -9.29 -9.10
CA LEU A 1026 -22.56 -9.87 -10.21
C LEU A 1026 -21.74 -8.74 -10.87
N LEU A 1027 -20.42 -8.77 -10.67
CA LEU A 1027 -19.48 -7.74 -11.14
C LEU A 1027 -18.64 -8.27 -12.31
N PHE A 1028 -19.16 -8.12 -13.52
CA PHE A 1028 -18.49 -8.50 -14.77
C PHE A 1028 -17.61 -7.35 -15.28
N GLY A 1029 -16.58 -7.03 -14.51
CA GLY A 1029 -15.50 -6.13 -14.89
C GLY A 1029 -14.15 -6.68 -14.49
N CYS A 1030 -13.10 -6.18 -15.14
CA CYS A 1030 -11.71 -6.59 -14.86
C CYS A 1030 -11.32 -6.34 -13.40
N SER A 1031 -10.66 -7.30 -12.76
CA SER A 1031 -10.16 -7.17 -11.39
C SER A 1031 -11.25 -6.76 -10.37
N SER A 1032 -12.52 -7.07 -10.64
CA SER A 1032 -13.66 -6.56 -9.88
C SER A 1032 -13.70 -7.02 -8.42
N VAL A 1033 -13.09 -8.16 -8.11
CA VAL A 1033 -13.04 -8.74 -6.75
C VAL A 1033 -11.60 -8.98 -6.26
N LYS A 1034 -10.63 -8.31 -6.90
CA LYS A 1034 -9.21 -8.34 -6.52
C LYS A 1034 -8.99 -7.65 -5.19
N LEU A 1035 -8.24 -8.29 -4.29
CA LEU A 1035 -7.74 -7.64 -3.08
C LEU A 1035 -6.43 -6.90 -3.38
N LEU A 1036 -6.31 -5.67 -2.88
CA LEU A 1036 -5.18 -4.78 -3.11
C LEU A 1036 -4.36 -4.60 -1.83
N VAL A 1037 -3.05 -4.78 -1.92
CA VAL A 1037 -2.12 -4.48 -0.83
C VAL A 1037 -1.85 -2.98 -0.79
N ILE A 1038 -2.35 -2.29 0.24
CA ILE A 1038 -2.16 -0.84 0.43
C ILE A 1038 -1.11 -0.61 1.52
N GLY A 1039 0.15 -0.45 1.12
CA GLY A 1039 1.27 -0.27 2.07
C GLY A 1039 1.89 -1.60 2.50
N GLY A 1040 3.20 -1.62 2.74
CA GLY A 1040 4.00 -2.85 2.83
C GLY A 1040 3.77 -3.77 4.04
N ARG A 1041 2.84 -3.44 4.94
CA ARG A 1041 2.47 -4.27 6.11
C ARG A 1041 0.98 -4.54 6.24
N TYR A 1042 0.12 -3.89 5.44
CA TYR A 1042 -1.33 -4.09 5.57
C TYR A 1042 -1.79 -5.31 4.76
N PRO A 1043 -2.69 -6.13 5.31
CA PRO A 1043 -3.38 -7.16 4.54
C PRO A 1043 -4.07 -6.62 3.30
N PRO A 1044 -4.18 -7.42 2.24
CA PRO A 1044 -4.94 -7.06 1.05
C PRO A 1044 -6.40 -6.68 1.38
N TYR A 1045 -6.91 -5.61 0.78
CA TYR A 1045 -8.30 -5.16 0.92
C TYR A 1045 -8.92 -4.84 -0.44
N GLY A 1046 -10.22 -5.08 -0.61
CA GLY A 1046 -10.93 -4.79 -1.86
C GLY A 1046 -12.42 -4.59 -1.65
N VAL A 1047 -13.12 -4.11 -2.69
CA VAL A 1047 -14.56 -3.79 -2.66
C VAL A 1047 -15.43 -4.99 -2.26
N SER A 1048 -14.96 -6.22 -2.52
CA SER A 1048 -15.66 -7.44 -2.14
C SER A 1048 -15.90 -7.51 -0.62
N ASN A 1049 -14.96 -7.01 0.17
CA ASN A 1049 -15.10 -6.92 1.62
C ASN A 1049 -16.21 -5.95 2.03
N GLN A 1050 -16.43 -4.88 1.26
CA GLN A 1050 -17.44 -3.84 1.53
C GLN A 1050 -18.85 -4.39 1.36
N TYR A 1051 -19.07 -5.15 0.28
CA TYR A 1051 -20.32 -5.86 0.06
C TYR A 1051 -20.60 -6.90 1.17
N LEU A 1052 -19.58 -7.66 1.61
CA LEU A 1052 -19.74 -8.61 2.71
C LEU A 1052 -20.05 -7.91 4.05
N ILE A 1053 -19.36 -6.79 4.35
CA ILE A 1053 -19.65 -5.95 5.52
C ILE A 1053 -21.11 -5.49 5.51
N ALA A 1054 -21.61 -5.11 4.34
CA ALA A 1054 -22.98 -4.65 4.10
C ALA A 1054 -24.02 -5.79 4.02
N CYS A 1055 -23.68 -7.01 4.44
CA CYS A 1055 -24.54 -8.20 4.46
C CYS A 1055 -24.94 -8.77 3.08
N SER A 1056 -24.25 -8.37 1.99
CA SER A 1056 -24.52 -8.95 0.67
C SER A 1056 -24.41 -10.48 0.73
N PRO A 1057 -25.43 -11.24 0.29
CA PRO A 1057 -25.42 -12.68 0.40
C PRO A 1057 -24.26 -13.32 -0.38
N CYS A 1058 -23.96 -12.79 -1.55
CA CYS A 1058 -23.01 -13.39 -2.47
C CYS A 1058 -22.53 -12.36 -3.51
N LEU A 1059 -21.25 -12.47 -3.87
CA LEU A 1059 -20.58 -11.65 -4.86
C LEU A 1059 -19.90 -12.55 -5.89
N LEU A 1060 -20.10 -12.26 -7.17
CA LEU A 1060 -19.38 -12.91 -8.27
C LEU A 1060 -18.56 -11.89 -9.04
N GLY A 1061 -17.32 -12.22 -9.38
CA GLY A 1061 -16.49 -11.32 -10.19
C GLY A 1061 -15.13 -11.90 -10.57
N MET A 1062 -14.21 -11.05 -11.01
CA MET A 1062 -12.92 -11.43 -11.59
C MET A 1062 -11.74 -11.07 -10.69
N LEU A 1063 -10.82 -12.00 -10.47
CA LEU A 1063 -9.59 -11.79 -9.68
C LEU A 1063 -8.57 -10.88 -10.39
N TRP A 1064 -8.58 -10.82 -11.72
CA TRP A 1064 -7.64 -10.05 -12.52
C TRP A 1064 -8.25 -9.58 -13.85
N GLU A 1065 -7.44 -8.94 -14.70
CA GLU A 1065 -7.86 -8.40 -15.98
C GLU A 1065 -8.22 -9.50 -17.00
N VAL A 1066 -9.25 -9.29 -17.79
CA VAL A 1066 -9.81 -10.30 -18.70
C VAL A 1066 -10.21 -9.66 -20.04
N THR A 1067 -10.47 -10.48 -21.06
CA THR A 1067 -10.82 -9.96 -22.41
C THR A 1067 -12.32 -9.90 -22.63
N ASP A 1068 -12.80 -8.76 -23.11
CA ASP A 1068 -14.22 -8.44 -23.30
C ASP A 1068 -15.02 -9.56 -23.94
N ALA A 1069 -14.60 -10.07 -25.10
CA ALA A 1069 -15.38 -11.07 -25.84
C ALA A 1069 -15.54 -12.41 -25.09
N ASP A 1070 -14.53 -12.85 -24.33
CA ASP A 1070 -14.63 -14.10 -23.57
C ASP A 1070 -15.45 -13.90 -22.28
N ILE A 1071 -15.32 -12.76 -21.61
CA ILE A 1071 -16.14 -12.42 -20.43
C ILE A 1071 -17.60 -12.38 -20.84
N ASP A 1072 -17.92 -11.77 -21.98
CA ASP A 1072 -19.29 -11.64 -22.46
C ASP A 1072 -19.91 -13.02 -22.77
N LYS A 1073 -19.15 -13.91 -23.43
CA LYS A 1073 -19.57 -15.29 -23.68
C LYS A 1073 -19.83 -16.03 -22.37
N MET A 1074 -18.91 -15.90 -21.42
CA MET A 1074 -19.02 -16.50 -20.10
C MET A 1074 -20.23 -15.98 -19.32
N THR A 1075 -20.43 -14.66 -19.33
CA THR A 1075 -21.53 -13.97 -18.65
C THR A 1075 -22.86 -14.45 -19.17
N THR A 1076 -23.07 -14.41 -20.49
CA THR A 1076 -24.33 -14.86 -21.10
C THR A 1076 -24.57 -16.36 -20.93
N ASN A 1077 -23.52 -17.19 -20.98
CA ASN A 1077 -23.63 -18.62 -20.72
C ASN A 1077 -24.00 -18.91 -19.26
N PHE A 1078 -23.34 -18.25 -18.30
CA PHE A 1078 -23.66 -18.35 -16.88
C PHE A 1078 -25.11 -17.92 -16.60
N MET A 1079 -25.49 -16.72 -17.04
CA MET A 1079 -26.82 -16.16 -16.82
C MET A 1079 -27.92 -17.03 -17.43
N SER A 1080 -27.71 -17.57 -18.65
CA SER A 1080 -28.70 -18.46 -19.30
C SER A 1080 -28.77 -19.86 -18.71
N THR A 1081 -27.70 -20.31 -18.06
CA THR A 1081 -27.68 -21.59 -17.35
C THR A 1081 -28.38 -21.46 -15.99
N TRP A 1082 -28.17 -20.34 -15.28
CA TRP A 1082 -28.64 -20.14 -13.91
C TRP A 1082 -30.04 -19.54 -13.79
N ILE A 1083 -30.35 -18.52 -14.60
CA ILE A 1083 -31.60 -17.76 -14.47
C ILE A 1083 -32.60 -18.26 -15.52
N PRO A 1084 -33.79 -18.72 -15.08
CA PRO A 1084 -34.80 -19.21 -16.00
C PRO A 1084 -35.36 -18.06 -16.87
N SER A 1085 -35.73 -18.37 -18.11
CA SER A 1085 -36.31 -17.41 -19.06
C SER A 1085 -37.65 -17.91 -19.59
N SER A 1086 -38.55 -16.98 -19.92
CA SER A 1086 -39.80 -17.26 -20.64
C SER A 1086 -39.60 -17.45 -22.14
N SER A 1087 -38.37 -17.31 -22.65
CA SER A 1087 -38.05 -17.47 -24.07
C SER A 1087 -38.35 -18.88 -24.60
N LYS A 1088 -38.94 -18.95 -25.80
CA LYS A 1088 -39.25 -20.22 -26.47
C LYS A 1088 -38.01 -20.93 -27.02
N LYS A 1089 -36.91 -20.21 -27.24
CA LYS A 1089 -35.64 -20.75 -27.78
C LYS A 1089 -34.56 -20.71 -26.70
N SER A 1090 -33.72 -21.74 -26.64
CA SER A 1090 -32.60 -21.78 -25.71
C SER A 1090 -31.47 -20.83 -26.14
N TRP A 1091 -30.75 -20.26 -25.19
CA TRP A 1091 -29.53 -19.47 -25.47
C TRP A 1091 -28.47 -20.32 -26.18
N ALA A 1092 -28.44 -21.62 -25.93
CA ALA A 1092 -27.51 -22.52 -26.60
C ALA A 1092 -27.80 -22.74 -28.09
N GLU A 1093 -28.98 -22.34 -28.57
CA GLU A 1093 -29.30 -22.36 -29.99
C GLU A 1093 -28.72 -21.13 -30.71
N VAL A 1094 -28.19 -20.13 -29.99
CA VAL A 1094 -27.64 -18.90 -30.57
C VAL A 1094 -26.34 -19.20 -31.32
N ASP A 1095 -26.23 -18.67 -32.54
CA ASP A 1095 -24.99 -18.64 -33.29
C ASP A 1095 -24.04 -17.62 -32.65
N MET A 1096 -23.07 -18.12 -31.88
CA MET A 1096 -22.14 -17.31 -31.10
C MET A 1096 -21.24 -16.42 -31.97
N ASP A 1097 -20.97 -16.78 -33.23
CA ASP A 1097 -20.17 -15.94 -34.13
C ASP A 1097 -20.99 -14.74 -34.62
N SER A 1098 -22.25 -14.98 -34.99
CA SER A 1098 -23.21 -13.91 -35.30
C SER A 1098 -23.44 -13.00 -34.10
N TRP A 1099 -23.59 -13.56 -32.90
CA TRP A 1099 -23.79 -12.76 -31.68
C TRP A 1099 -22.54 -11.96 -31.30
N SER A 1100 -21.34 -12.54 -31.45
CA SER A 1100 -20.06 -11.85 -31.19
C SER A 1100 -19.86 -10.63 -32.11
N SER A 1101 -20.42 -10.67 -33.32
CA SER A 1101 -20.47 -9.55 -34.27
C SER A 1101 -21.65 -8.60 -34.06
N GLY A 1102 -22.48 -8.84 -33.04
CA GLY A 1102 -23.60 -8.00 -32.64
C GLY A 1102 -24.88 -8.25 -33.43
N THR A 1103 -25.15 -9.50 -33.82
CA THR A 1103 -26.41 -9.92 -34.46
C THR A 1103 -26.96 -11.19 -33.83
N LEU A 1104 -28.25 -11.24 -33.50
CA LEU A 1104 -28.86 -12.44 -32.92
C LEU A 1104 -29.38 -13.37 -34.02
N LYS A 1105 -28.74 -14.53 -34.18
CA LYS A 1105 -29.18 -15.61 -35.08
C LYS A 1105 -29.18 -16.94 -34.34
N PHE A 1106 -29.95 -17.90 -34.87
CA PHE A 1106 -30.07 -19.23 -34.29
C PHE A 1106 -29.55 -20.29 -35.26
N THR A 1107 -28.88 -21.29 -34.72
CA THR A 1107 -28.37 -22.45 -35.45
C THR A 1107 -29.54 -23.34 -35.92
N LYS A 1108 -29.37 -24.03 -37.05
CA LYS A 1108 -30.43 -24.86 -37.66
C LYS A 1108 -30.63 -26.21 -36.99
N ASN A 1109 -29.67 -26.66 -36.17
CA ASN A 1109 -29.70 -27.94 -35.46
C ASN A 1109 -30.04 -27.68 -33.99
N GLY A 1110 -31.33 -27.70 -33.65
CA GLY A 1110 -31.77 -27.54 -32.26
C GLY A 1110 -31.17 -28.61 -31.35
N ALA A 1111 -30.62 -28.20 -30.21
CA ALA A 1111 -30.22 -29.12 -29.15
C ALA A 1111 -31.46 -29.91 -28.67
N LYS A 1112 -31.38 -31.24 -28.69
CA LYS A 1112 -32.51 -32.16 -28.45
C LYS A 1112 -33.05 -32.20 -27.01
N ASP A 1113 -32.56 -31.39 -26.07
CA ASP A 1113 -32.94 -31.53 -24.66
C ASP A 1113 -32.87 -30.20 -23.89
N LYS A 1114 -34.00 -29.48 -23.79
CA LYS A 1114 -34.11 -28.19 -23.05
C LYS A 1114 -33.88 -28.34 -21.54
N THR A 1115 -34.18 -29.50 -20.98
CA THR A 1115 -34.08 -29.84 -19.55
C THR A 1115 -32.64 -30.06 -19.07
N LYS A 1116 -31.66 -30.25 -19.96
CA LYS A 1116 -30.25 -30.46 -19.59
C LYS A 1116 -29.43 -29.19 -19.35
N MET A 1117 -29.97 -28.00 -19.65
CA MET A 1117 -29.19 -26.75 -19.60
C MET A 1117 -29.47 -25.86 -18.40
N TYR A 1118 -30.61 -26.03 -17.73
CA TYR A 1118 -30.92 -25.26 -16.52
C TYR A 1118 -30.17 -25.85 -15.31
N GLU A 1119 -29.48 -24.99 -14.57
CA GLU A 1119 -28.82 -25.31 -13.30
C GLU A 1119 -29.26 -24.29 -12.25
N PRO A 1120 -30.19 -24.65 -11.34
CA PRO A 1120 -30.72 -23.70 -10.35
C PRO A 1120 -29.69 -23.27 -9.32
N GLU A 1121 -28.63 -24.06 -9.08
CA GLU A 1121 -27.57 -23.76 -8.13
C GLU A 1121 -26.47 -22.91 -8.78
N MET A 1122 -26.32 -21.67 -8.32
CA MET A 1122 -25.43 -20.66 -8.91
C MET A 1122 -23.99 -21.15 -9.07
N LEU A 1123 -23.42 -21.80 -8.06
CA LEU A 1123 -22.02 -22.23 -8.07
C LEU A 1123 -21.74 -23.30 -9.13
N ARG A 1124 -22.68 -24.23 -9.34
CA ARG A 1124 -22.60 -25.21 -10.43
C ARG A 1124 -22.77 -24.56 -11.80
N ALA A 1125 -23.65 -23.57 -11.91
CA ALA A 1125 -23.81 -22.80 -13.14
C ALA A 1125 -22.51 -22.05 -13.50
N VAL A 1126 -21.83 -21.46 -12.51
CA VAL A 1126 -20.51 -20.85 -12.69
C VAL A 1126 -19.49 -21.88 -13.17
N ALA A 1127 -19.39 -23.04 -12.51
CA ALA A 1127 -18.45 -24.10 -12.89
C ALA A 1127 -18.68 -24.57 -14.34
N LYS A 1128 -19.94 -24.78 -14.74
CA LYS A 1128 -20.31 -25.13 -16.13
C LYS A 1128 -19.92 -24.04 -17.13
N SER A 1129 -20.11 -22.77 -16.78
CA SER A 1129 -19.87 -21.63 -17.67
C SER A 1129 -18.41 -21.41 -18.04
N LYS A 1130 -17.46 -21.89 -17.20
CA LYS A 1130 -16.01 -21.82 -17.48
C LYS A 1130 -15.62 -22.48 -18.82
N ASN A 1131 -16.38 -23.48 -19.26
CA ASN A 1131 -16.15 -24.19 -20.53
C ASN A 1131 -16.49 -23.35 -21.78
N SER A 1132 -17.21 -22.23 -21.62
CA SER A 1132 -17.53 -21.31 -22.73
C SER A 1132 -16.39 -20.34 -23.09
N CYS A 1133 -15.40 -20.21 -22.20
CA CYS A 1133 -14.24 -19.36 -22.42
C CYS A 1133 -13.27 -19.97 -23.43
N SER A 1134 -12.76 -19.15 -24.35
CA SER A 1134 -11.69 -19.59 -25.27
C SER A 1134 -10.33 -19.61 -24.58
N HIS A 1135 -10.13 -18.70 -23.61
CA HIS A 1135 -8.90 -18.60 -22.82
C HIS A 1135 -9.11 -19.13 -21.40
N TYR A 1136 -8.23 -20.04 -21.00
CA TYR A 1136 -8.15 -20.57 -19.63
C TYR A 1136 -7.91 -19.47 -18.60
N MET A 1137 -7.11 -18.45 -18.93
CA MET A 1137 -6.88 -17.32 -18.03
C MET A 1137 -8.16 -16.54 -17.70
N THR A 1138 -9.13 -16.48 -18.62
CA THR A 1138 -10.45 -15.90 -18.34
C THR A 1138 -11.30 -16.84 -17.48
N ALA A 1139 -11.33 -18.14 -17.82
CA ALA A 1139 -12.05 -19.15 -17.02
C ALA A 1139 -11.54 -19.26 -15.58
N ALA A 1140 -10.24 -19.07 -15.36
CA ALA A 1140 -9.61 -19.11 -14.04
C ALA A 1140 -9.82 -17.83 -13.22
N ALA A 1141 -10.15 -16.70 -13.87
CA ALA A 1141 -10.31 -15.41 -13.19
C ALA A 1141 -11.59 -15.32 -12.35
N ILE A 1142 -12.65 -16.03 -12.77
CA ILE A 1142 -13.95 -15.93 -12.10
C ILE A 1142 -13.90 -16.60 -10.72
N VAL A 1143 -14.41 -15.89 -9.71
CA VAL A 1143 -14.61 -16.43 -8.37
C VAL A 1143 -15.93 -15.96 -7.79
N VAL A 1144 -16.46 -16.78 -6.88
CA VAL A 1144 -17.65 -16.45 -6.10
C VAL A 1144 -17.22 -16.29 -4.64
N ARG A 1145 -17.71 -15.25 -3.97
CA ARG A 1145 -17.46 -14.96 -2.55
C ARG A 1145 -18.80 -14.85 -1.83
N GLY A 1146 -19.00 -15.62 -0.76
CA GLY A 1146 -20.23 -15.61 0.03
C GLY A 1146 -21.09 -16.87 -0.12
N LEU A 1147 -22.38 -16.74 0.19
CA LEU A 1147 -23.30 -17.86 0.30
C LEU A 1147 -23.57 -18.54 -1.05
N PRO A 1148 -23.71 -19.89 -1.07
CA PRO A 1148 -24.27 -20.58 -2.22
C PRO A 1148 -25.71 -20.13 -2.45
N ILE A 1149 -26.08 -19.85 -3.70
CA ILE A 1149 -27.41 -19.35 -4.06
C ILE A 1149 -28.13 -20.35 -4.96
N LYS A 1150 -29.42 -20.55 -4.72
CA LYS A 1150 -30.29 -21.38 -5.56
C LYS A 1150 -31.56 -20.64 -5.93
N ILE A 1151 -31.91 -20.67 -7.22
CA ILE A 1151 -33.20 -20.16 -7.70
C ILE A 1151 -34.23 -21.29 -7.66
N VAL A 1152 -35.41 -21.01 -7.11
CA VAL A 1152 -36.55 -21.96 -7.03
C VAL A 1152 -37.81 -21.42 -7.66
#